data_AF-A0A668S7W8-F1
#
_entry.id   AF-A0A668S7W8-F1
#
_cell.length_a   1.000
_cell.length_b   1.000
_cell.length_c   1.000
_cell.angle_alpha   90.00
_cell.angle_beta   90.00
_cell.angle_gamma   90.00
#
_symmetry.space_group_name_H-M   'P 1'
#
loop_
_entity.id
_entity.type
_entity.pdbx_description
1 polymer ?
#
loop_
_entity_poly.entity_id
_entity_poly.type
_entity_poly.pdbx_seq_one_letter_code
_entity_poly.pdbx_strand_id
1 'polypeptide(L)'
;MLRPLLCFCALIALTGAQRQTFTKSSVLNISFCPITYYGQQYEQLYVNITSGNVTVCFNGFFSPETGGDCLVVRSRGAKRFYFEPFPHPFSFDQILIRRYLRTIRNSLECYFEIAFSHYHLYVHNFGTQASLLFFTSNPDPAMLETQVGGSTVSTIHAQTYLDISGCRHSGQMYPPGTVISSDPQTCVSLTCNETAALYTSSCGPLERCQGNGICVLDSTCTVTGPTIIDVHGQINSIQDRCAYSLFSTPSLPDFQVLGNFEDRRRTDVSFLDSVTLRVNGHDIHLEQGGRVQLDDSTLTLDSSPQLVHGVQLSKDQTGVTAKLSLSNLTISVFFDGYTAQIHLERPAGSSVEGLCGNSSRSLSDLRLSEYSSTSCEIQYNEPADSTINCTSVTERCNLLKKAPFSSCNSDIDPEPYITACTDTLCKYPAVDGLNCQFLKAYARACSLHNHTLDGWTSKTSCSSEAFCQNRTCSDHEFCGEKTVCGDTRCFCRAIFASKYQANNSLGDPTVCKQNSASVTLVGCLLEDKDVDYSVLHLNDPTCRGQVDELTHMVTFSFNSSNSCGAVVMSNNSQVIYKNTIMTENSSSIITRHDHVYIDFSCIQTQPDIKTATFRIRDSSVIQHLTSGVWDYTLTMKAFTDARRTRAVESSTELQLNQKIWVELKTDGLDGNWVVVVTDSCWATDQPLPDSTPRYNLIINGCANPTDQTVKVKGNGLGTSNYFSFNMFEFTGGSGEVYLHCKVHLCPKRNNCVPTCPPSARRPRSVSSKYEGEAFISMAWTH
;
A
#
# COMPACT_ATOMS: atom_id res chain seq x y z
N MET A 1 15.76 56.96 -59.93
CA MET A 1 16.10 58.10 -59.07
C MET A 1 16.54 57.49 -57.72
N LEU A 2 17.79 57.09 -57.50
CA LEU A 2 19.02 57.89 -57.42
C LEU A 2 18.80 59.26 -56.77
N ARG A 3 19.11 59.37 -55.47
CA ARG A 3 20.10 60.32 -54.94
C ARG A 3 20.58 59.91 -53.54
N PRO A 4 21.83 60.26 -53.18
CA PRO A 4 22.67 59.56 -52.23
C PRO A 4 22.68 60.23 -50.85
N LEU A 5 22.82 59.44 -49.78
CA LEU A 5 23.22 59.96 -48.48
C LEU A 5 24.74 59.90 -48.37
N LEU A 6 25.30 61.06 -48.03
CA LEU A 6 26.73 61.33 -47.92
C LEU A 6 27.43 60.35 -46.97
N CYS A 7 28.51 59.74 -47.45
CA CYS A 7 29.59 59.24 -46.60
C CYS A 7 30.21 60.42 -45.83
N PHE A 8 29.84 60.59 -44.57
CA PHE A 8 30.72 61.21 -43.59
C PHE A 8 31.68 60.12 -43.10
N CYS A 9 32.87 60.06 -43.72
CA CYS A 9 34.03 59.44 -43.09
C CYS A 9 34.40 60.27 -41.86
N ALA A 10 33.76 59.98 -40.72
CA ALA A 10 34.37 60.27 -39.45
C ALA A 10 35.57 59.34 -39.32
N LEU A 11 36.77 59.88 -39.54
CA LEU A 11 38.01 59.32 -39.02
C LEU A 11 37.87 59.21 -37.49
N ILE A 12 37.27 58.12 -37.03
CA ILE A 12 37.51 57.64 -35.67
C ILE A 12 38.95 57.15 -35.71
N ALA A 13 39.84 57.99 -35.18
CA ALA A 13 41.21 57.60 -34.91
C ALA A 13 41.15 56.32 -34.05
N LEU A 14 41.56 55.21 -34.64
CA LEU A 14 41.98 54.01 -33.92
C LEU A 14 43.03 54.47 -32.90
N THR A 15 42.69 54.54 -31.62
CA THR A 15 43.63 54.74 -30.53
C THR A 15 44.47 53.48 -30.42
N GLY A 16 45.47 53.34 -31.28
CA GLY A 16 46.52 52.34 -31.14
C GLY A 16 47.24 52.55 -29.81
N ALA A 17 47.60 51.45 -29.16
CA ALA A 17 48.44 51.43 -27.98
C ALA A 17 49.72 52.24 -28.23
N GLN A 18 49.77 53.47 -27.70
CA GLN A 18 50.91 54.36 -27.87
C GLN A 18 51.74 54.37 -26.58
N ARG A 19 53.03 54.09 -26.70
CA ARG A 19 54.01 54.19 -25.61
C ARG A 19 54.01 55.60 -25.02
N GLN A 20 53.76 55.70 -23.72
CA GLN A 20 53.71 56.96 -22.98
C GLN A 20 55.03 57.19 -22.23
N THR A 21 55.47 58.44 -22.11
CA THR A 21 56.72 58.82 -21.43
C THR A 21 56.44 59.75 -20.26
N PHE A 22 57.00 59.44 -19.09
CA PHE A 22 56.81 60.20 -17.86
C PHE A 22 58.15 60.58 -17.25
N THR A 23 58.29 61.82 -16.80
CA THR A 23 59.51 62.37 -16.18
C THR A 23 59.37 62.64 -14.67
N LYS A 24 58.21 62.34 -14.10
CA LYS A 24 57.87 62.49 -12.68
C LYS A 24 57.02 61.31 -12.22
N SER A 25 56.94 61.09 -10.92
CA SER A 25 56.02 60.10 -10.33
C SER A 25 54.60 60.35 -10.78
N SER A 26 53.92 59.32 -11.25
CA SER A 26 52.63 59.44 -11.97
C SER A 26 51.68 58.29 -11.60
N VAL A 27 50.38 58.56 -11.70
CA VAL A 27 49.33 57.55 -11.59
C VAL A 27 48.95 57.11 -13.01
N LEU A 28 48.93 55.80 -13.24
CA LEU A 28 48.57 55.19 -14.52
C LEU A 28 47.23 54.47 -14.36
N ASN A 29 46.35 54.67 -15.34
CA ASN A 29 45.10 53.91 -15.44
C ASN A 29 45.40 52.60 -16.21
N ILE A 30 45.13 51.47 -15.57
CA ILE A 30 45.24 50.13 -16.14
C ILE A 30 43.88 49.42 -16.20
N SER A 31 42.75 50.14 -16.22
CA SER A 31 41.42 49.53 -16.37
C SER A 31 41.26 48.76 -17.69
N PHE A 32 42.10 49.02 -18.71
CA PHE A 32 42.16 48.18 -19.93
C PHE A 32 42.77 46.79 -19.67
N CYS A 33 43.57 46.67 -18.61
CA CYS A 33 44.23 45.44 -18.19
C CYS A 33 44.35 45.39 -16.67
N PRO A 34 43.24 45.16 -15.96
CA PRO A 34 43.24 45.14 -14.50
C PRO A 34 44.08 43.97 -14.00
N ILE A 35 45.00 44.22 -13.07
CA ILE A 35 45.92 43.18 -12.57
C ILE A 35 45.40 42.62 -11.26
N THR A 36 45.25 41.30 -11.19
CA THR A 36 45.01 40.57 -9.94
C THR A 36 46.35 40.26 -9.26
N TYR A 37 46.80 41.15 -8.38
CA TYR A 37 48.05 41.01 -7.64
C TYR A 37 47.80 40.31 -6.30
N TYR A 38 48.27 39.06 -6.16
CA TYR A 38 48.06 38.23 -4.97
C TYR A 38 46.62 38.28 -4.43
N GLY A 39 45.66 38.09 -5.34
CA GLY A 39 44.23 37.94 -5.01
C GLY A 39 43.46 39.24 -4.86
N GLN A 40 44.09 40.40 -5.05
CA GLN A 40 43.40 41.68 -5.11
C GLN A 40 43.55 42.31 -6.49
N GLN A 41 42.42 42.68 -7.09
CA GLN A 41 42.38 43.29 -8.41
C GLN A 41 42.59 44.80 -8.32
N TYR A 42 43.40 45.33 -9.24
CA TYR A 42 43.76 46.74 -9.28
C TYR A 42 43.61 47.30 -10.70
N GLU A 43 43.04 48.49 -10.78
CA GLU A 43 42.83 49.24 -12.03
C GLU A 43 43.74 50.47 -12.14
N GLN A 44 44.57 50.72 -11.14
CA GLN A 44 45.49 51.85 -11.08
C GLN A 44 46.87 51.41 -10.63
N LEU A 45 47.89 52.08 -11.17
CA LEU A 45 49.28 51.94 -10.74
C LEU A 45 49.84 53.29 -10.34
N TYR A 46 50.66 53.29 -9.29
CA TYR A 46 51.34 54.45 -8.76
C TYR A 46 52.84 54.21 -8.95
N VAL A 47 53.42 54.87 -9.95
CA VAL A 47 54.85 54.71 -10.27
C VAL A 47 55.61 55.87 -9.62
N ASN A 48 56.50 55.55 -8.67
CA ASN A 48 57.34 56.52 -7.99
C ASN A 48 58.81 56.38 -8.44
N ILE A 49 59.42 57.47 -8.89
CA ILE A 49 60.85 57.54 -9.23
C ILE A 49 61.56 58.34 -8.15
N THR A 50 62.49 57.70 -7.44
CA THR A 50 63.38 58.35 -6.46
C THR A 50 64.83 58.26 -6.91
N SER A 51 65.76 58.91 -6.19
CA SER A 51 67.19 58.84 -6.51
C SER A 51 67.80 57.43 -6.35
N GLY A 52 67.16 56.55 -5.57
CA GLY A 52 67.67 55.21 -5.26
C GLY A 52 66.82 54.03 -5.75
N ASN A 53 65.49 54.21 -5.86
CA ASN A 53 64.54 53.15 -6.21
C ASN A 53 63.48 53.63 -7.21
N VAL A 54 63.01 52.70 -8.04
CA VAL A 54 61.75 52.83 -8.80
C VAL A 54 60.76 51.84 -8.22
N THR A 55 59.58 52.33 -7.83
CA THR A 55 58.52 51.51 -7.24
C THR A 55 57.25 51.59 -8.06
N VAL A 56 56.66 50.46 -8.37
CA VAL A 56 55.35 50.35 -9.02
C VAL A 56 54.38 49.78 -8.00
N CYS A 57 53.48 50.62 -7.48
CA CYS A 57 52.54 50.22 -6.44
C CYS A 57 51.11 50.19 -6.95
N PHE A 58 50.30 49.29 -6.39
CA PHE A 58 48.91 49.06 -6.78
C PHE A 58 47.90 49.79 -5.88
N ASN A 59 48.31 50.17 -4.66
CA ASN A 59 47.44 50.75 -3.63
C ASN A 59 47.95 52.10 -3.08
N GLY A 60 48.31 53.02 -3.98
CA GLY A 60 48.81 54.35 -3.62
C GLY A 60 50.32 54.50 -3.85
N PHE A 61 50.85 55.71 -3.67
CA PHE A 61 52.29 55.96 -3.82
C PHE A 61 53.08 55.26 -2.71
N PHE A 62 54.24 54.71 -3.09
CA PHE A 62 55.14 54.02 -2.17
C PHE A 62 55.54 54.91 -0.99
N SER A 63 55.32 54.40 0.22
CA SER A 63 55.76 55.01 1.48
C SER A 63 56.45 53.93 2.33
N PRO A 64 57.71 54.15 2.77
CA PRO A 64 58.44 53.20 3.61
C PRO A 64 57.77 52.91 4.96
N GLU A 65 56.94 53.83 5.46
CA GLU A 65 56.29 53.73 6.79
C GLU A 65 54.97 52.98 6.74
N THR A 66 54.19 53.14 5.66
CA THR A 66 52.87 52.52 5.50
C THR A 66 52.90 51.24 4.67
N GLY A 67 54.01 50.98 3.97
CA GLY A 67 54.13 49.87 3.04
C GLY A 67 53.18 49.99 1.84
N GLY A 68 52.89 48.86 1.21
CA GLY A 68 51.95 48.77 0.10
C GLY A 68 52.08 47.47 -0.68
N ASP A 69 51.19 47.32 -1.67
CA ASP A 69 51.27 46.28 -2.69
C ASP A 69 52.14 46.84 -3.81
N CYS A 70 53.41 46.43 -3.85
CA CYS A 70 54.41 47.12 -4.65
C CYS A 70 55.44 46.17 -5.28
N LEU A 71 55.90 46.55 -6.46
CA LEU A 71 57.11 46.04 -7.09
C LEU A 71 58.22 47.08 -6.84
N VAL A 72 59.26 46.69 -6.10
CA VAL A 72 60.35 47.59 -5.71
C VAL A 72 61.62 47.16 -6.44
N VAL A 73 62.13 48.06 -7.30
CA VAL A 73 63.38 47.85 -8.03
C VAL A 73 64.41 48.86 -7.57
N ARG A 74 65.53 48.37 -7.03
CA ARG A 74 66.65 49.24 -6.66
C ARG A 74 67.37 49.69 -7.93
N SER A 75 67.33 51.00 -8.20
CA SER A 75 67.86 51.57 -9.44
C SER A 75 68.46 52.94 -9.17
N ARG A 76 69.78 53.06 -9.35
CA ARG A 76 70.50 54.32 -9.19
C ARG A 76 70.27 55.20 -10.42
N GLY A 77 69.53 56.30 -10.27
CA GLY A 77 69.51 57.38 -11.26
C GLY A 77 68.47 57.29 -12.39
N ALA A 78 67.38 56.55 -12.22
CA ALA A 78 66.24 56.65 -13.13
C ALA A 78 65.66 58.08 -13.10
N LYS A 79 65.50 58.72 -14.27
CA LYS A 79 64.92 60.08 -14.40
C LYS A 79 63.57 60.11 -15.11
N ARG A 80 63.23 59.02 -15.81
CA ARG A 80 62.00 58.86 -16.59
C ARG A 80 61.63 57.38 -16.68
N PHE A 81 60.36 57.10 -16.90
CA PHE A 81 59.86 55.77 -17.24
C PHE A 81 58.92 55.84 -18.46
N TYR A 82 58.73 54.67 -19.08
CA TYR A 82 57.83 54.46 -20.18
C TYR A 82 56.75 53.47 -19.77
N PHE A 83 55.54 53.67 -20.27
CA PHE A 83 54.41 52.76 -20.10
C PHE A 83 53.86 52.38 -21.48
N GLU A 84 53.70 51.09 -21.72
CA GLU A 84 53.19 50.56 -22.99
C GLU A 84 52.09 49.52 -22.74
N PRO A 85 50.82 49.82 -23.13
CA PRO A 85 49.70 48.91 -22.92
C PRO A 85 49.55 47.89 -24.04
N PHE A 86 49.28 46.63 -23.72
CA PHE A 86 49.01 45.55 -24.68
C PHE A 86 47.64 44.91 -24.39
N PRO A 87 46.53 45.50 -24.87
CA PRO A 87 45.17 45.00 -24.60
C PRO A 87 44.82 43.72 -25.36
N HIS A 88 45.55 43.39 -26.43
CA HIS A 88 45.35 42.19 -27.23
C HIS A 88 46.69 41.45 -27.37
N PRO A 89 46.98 40.50 -26.48
CA PRO A 89 48.26 39.82 -26.41
C PRO A 89 48.45 38.84 -27.58
N PHE A 90 49.70 38.59 -27.97
CA PHE A 90 50.00 37.56 -28.96
C PHE A 90 49.99 36.17 -28.31
N SER A 91 49.51 35.16 -29.04
CA SER A 91 49.45 33.78 -28.53
C SER A 91 50.83 33.22 -28.12
N PHE A 92 51.90 33.72 -28.71
CA PHE A 92 53.28 33.31 -28.40
C PHE A 92 53.71 33.71 -26.97
N ASP A 93 53.29 34.87 -26.47
CA ASP A 93 53.64 35.35 -25.11
C ASP A 93 53.11 34.37 -24.05
N GLN A 94 51.88 33.90 -24.22
CA GLN A 94 51.27 32.90 -23.36
C GLN A 94 52.05 31.56 -23.37
N ILE A 95 52.52 31.10 -24.54
CA ILE A 95 53.28 29.85 -24.66
C ILE A 95 54.60 29.94 -23.88
N LEU A 96 55.30 31.06 -24.00
CA LEU A 96 56.54 31.28 -23.26
C LEU A 96 56.32 31.36 -21.75
N ILE A 97 55.31 32.11 -21.30
CA ILE A 97 54.99 32.23 -19.88
C ILE A 97 54.68 30.85 -19.27
N ARG A 98 53.83 30.05 -19.92
CA ARG A 98 53.49 28.70 -19.43
C ARG A 98 54.66 27.72 -19.44
N ARG A 99 55.67 27.94 -20.30
CA ARG A 99 56.90 27.13 -20.30
C ARG A 99 57.71 27.33 -19.02
N TYR A 100 57.75 28.55 -18.49
CA TYR A 100 58.48 28.89 -17.26
C TYR A 100 57.62 28.78 -16.00
N LEU A 101 56.33 29.14 -16.08
CA LEU A 101 55.38 29.12 -14.98
C LEU A 101 54.26 28.12 -15.28
N ARG A 102 54.49 26.86 -14.89
CA ARG A 102 53.49 25.78 -15.06
C ARG A 102 52.23 25.96 -14.19
N THR A 103 52.30 26.84 -13.19
CA THR A 103 51.22 27.19 -12.27
C THR A 103 50.14 28.07 -12.93
N ILE A 104 50.46 28.79 -14.01
CA ILE A 104 49.50 29.62 -14.74
C ILE A 104 48.64 28.73 -15.65
N ARG A 105 47.34 28.62 -15.33
CA ARG A 105 46.36 27.76 -16.02
C ARG A 105 45.39 28.55 -16.89
N ASN A 106 45.02 29.76 -16.48
CA ASN A 106 44.13 30.63 -17.23
C ASN A 106 44.78 31.15 -18.52
N SER A 107 43.96 31.74 -19.41
CA SER A 107 44.40 32.34 -20.67
C SER A 107 44.87 33.78 -20.49
N LEU A 108 45.87 34.21 -21.26
CA LEU A 108 46.40 35.58 -21.19
C LEU A 108 45.37 36.55 -21.79
N GLU A 109 44.89 37.50 -20.99
CA GLU A 109 43.88 38.47 -21.43
C GLU A 109 44.53 39.74 -21.98
N CYS A 110 45.57 40.22 -21.30
CA CYS A 110 46.26 41.46 -21.62
C CYS A 110 47.56 41.56 -20.80
N TYR A 111 48.42 42.51 -21.15
CA TYR A 111 49.57 42.88 -20.31
C TYR A 111 49.99 44.33 -20.55
N PHE A 112 50.95 44.81 -19.77
CA PHE A 112 51.63 46.06 -20.05
C PHE A 112 53.11 45.99 -19.68
N GLU A 113 53.88 46.89 -20.27
CA GLU A 113 55.29 47.09 -19.99
C GLU A 113 55.52 48.41 -19.25
N ILE A 114 56.32 48.36 -18.18
CA ILE A 114 56.93 49.53 -17.55
C ILE A 114 58.44 49.44 -17.74
N ALA A 115 59.01 50.39 -18.49
CA ALA A 115 60.44 50.44 -18.76
C ALA A 115 61.10 51.68 -18.17
N PHE A 116 62.25 51.53 -17.52
CA PHE A 116 63.02 52.64 -16.96
C PHE A 116 64.51 52.31 -16.95
N SER A 117 65.34 53.27 -17.37
CA SER A 117 66.80 53.07 -17.55
C SER A 117 67.09 51.85 -18.45
N HIS A 118 67.61 50.75 -17.89
CA HIS A 118 67.88 49.48 -18.59
C HIS A 118 66.95 48.33 -18.13
N TYR A 119 65.89 48.65 -17.39
CA TYR A 119 64.99 47.68 -16.77
C TYR A 119 63.61 47.70 -17.44
N HIS A 120 63.03 46.51 -17.58
CA HIS A 120 61.71 46.28 -18.16
C HIS A 120 60.90 45.38 -17.23
N LEU A 121 59.67 45.79 -16.94
CA LEU A 121 58.69 45.05 -16.15
C LEU A 121 57.49 44.75 -17.03
N TYR A 122 57.27 43.48 -17.35
CA TYR A 122 56.05 43.03 -18.03
C TYR A 122 55.12 42.41 -17.00
N VAL A 123 53.94 42.99 -16.84
CA VAL A 123 52.90 42.49 -15.92
C VAL A 123 51.74 41.95 -16.74
N HIS A 124 51.48 40.66 -16.60
CA HIS A 124 50.52 39.92 -17.41
C HIS A 124 49.30 39.53 -16.59
N ASN A 125 48.11 39.75 -17.14
CA ASN A 125 46.84 39.37 -16.54
C ASN A 125 46.25 38.11 -17.19
N PHE A 126 45.89 37.14 -16.36
CA PHE A 126 45.22 35.91 -16.74
C PHE A 126 43.88 35.76 -15.97
N GLY A 127 43.18 36.87 -15.72
CA GLY A 127 41.97 36.93 -14.92
C GLY A 127 42.29 36.88 -13.42
N THR A 128 42.09 35.73 -12.77
CA THR A 128 42.41 35.51 -11.35
C THR A 128 43.90 35.25 -11.09
N GLN A 129 44.67 34.97 -12.15
CA GLN A 129 46.11 34.74 -12.08
C GLN A 129 46.86 35.89 -12.73
N ALA A 130 48.10 36.13 -12.30
CA ALA A 130 48.96 37.14 -12.89
C ALA A 130 50.42 36.69 -12.87
N SER A 131 51.20 37.17 -13.84
CA SER A 131 52.64 36.91 -13.87
C SER A 131 53.44 38.18 -14.10
N LEU A 132 54.68 38.16 -13.62
CA LEU A 132 55.64 39.24 -13.76
C LEU A 132 56.88 38.70 -14.46
N LEU A 133 57.35 39.41 -15.49
CA LEU A 133 58.68 39.22 -16.05
C LEU A 133 59.51 40.47 -15.77
N PHE A 134 60.60 40.27 -15.04
CA PHE A 134 61.61 41.31 -14.84
C PHE A 134 62.80 41.06 -15.77
N PHE A 135 63.12 42.02 -16.63
CA PHE A 135 64.19 41.92 -17.61
C PHE A 135 65.14 43.12 -17.53
N THR A 136 66.44 42.91 -17.77
CA THR A 136 67.41 44.00 -17.91
C THR A 136 68.36 43.79 -19.09
N SER A 137 68.79 44.91 -19.68
CA SER A 137 69.86 44.96 -20.68
C SER A 137 71.24 45.31 -20.08
N ASN A 138 71.32 45.58 -18.77
CA ASN A 138 72.57 45.88 -18.06
C ASN A 138 73.22 44.59 -17.51
N PRO A 139 74.54 44.39 -17.63
CA PRO A 139 75.25 43.28 -16.99
C PRO A 139 75.23 43.27 -15.45
N ASP A 140 74.89 44.38 -14.78
CA ASP A 140 74.84 44.42 -13.31
C ASP A 140 73.67 43.58 -12.74
N PRO A 141 73.90 42.80 -11.66
CA PRO A 141 72.83 42.05 -11.01
C PRO A 141 71.82 43.02 -10.37
N ALA A 142 70.59 42.99 -10.89
CA ALA A 142 69.47 43.75 -10.36
C ALA A 142 68.43 42.83 -9.74
N MET A 143 67.84 43.30 -8.64
CA MET A 143 66.82 42.58 -7.88
C MET A 143 65.51 43.35 -7.91
N LEU A 144 64.42 42.61 -8.00
CA LEU A 144 63.07 43.10 -7.79
C LEU A 144 62.48 42.42 -6.55
N GLU A 145 61.97 43.22 -5.63
CA GLU A 145 61.21 42.76 -4.47
C GLU A 145 59.71 42.93 -4.75
N THR A 146 58.91 41.88 -4.54
CA THR A 146 57.45 41.98 -4.54
C THR A 146 56.97 42.14 -3.09
N GLN A 147 56.09 43.09 -2.84
CA GLN A 147 55.58 43.39 -1.50
C GLN A 147 54.05 43.33 -1.48
N VAL A 148 53.50 42.72 -0.44
CA VAL A 148 52.05 42.71 -0.14
C VAL A 148 51.85 43.31 1.24
N GLY A 149 51.06 44.37 1.34
CA GLY A 149 50.87 45.10 2.59
C GLY A 149 52.18 45.58 3.23
N GLY A 150 53.21 45.88 2.42
CA GLY A 150 54.53 46.31 2.89
C GLY A 150 55.50 45.19 3.30
N SER A 151 55.06 43.93 3.32
CA SER A 151 55.93 42.78 3.59
C SER A 151 56.45 42.19 2.30
N THR A 152 57.77 41.94 2.21
CA THR A 152 58.38 41.30 1.03
C THR A 152 57.94 39.84 0.91
N VAL A 153 57.27 39.50 -0.19
CA VAL A 153 56.73 38.17 -0.50
C VAL A 153 57.73 37.35 -1.33
N SER A 154 58.38 37.98 -2.31
CA SER A 154 59.38 37.32 -3.16
C SER A 154 60.47 38.31 -3.56
N THR A 155 61.64 37.77 -3.90
CA THR A 155 62.75 38.54 -4.44
C THR A 155 63.32 37.78 -5.63
N ILE A 156 63.28 38.41 -6.81
CA ILE A 156 63.73 37.80 -8.07
C ILE A 156 64.90 38.56 -8.67
N HIS A 157 65.76 37.83 -9.37
CA HIS A 157 66.80 38.41 -10.21
C HIS A 157 66.19 38.82 -11.56
N ALA A 158 66.91 39.67 -12.30
CA ALA A 158 66.53 39.94 -13.68
C ALA A 158 66.51 38.67 -14.55
N GLN A 159 65.83 38.76 -15.69
CA GLN A 159 65.55 37.66 -16.62
C GLN A 159 64.72 36.50 -16.02
N THR A 160 63.92 36.78 -14.99
CA THR A 160 63.11 35.77 -14.28
C THR A 160 61.62 36.03 -14.44
N TYR A 161 60.85 34.97 -14.69
CA TYR A 161 59.40 34.97 -14.56
C TYR A 161 59.01 34.66 -13.12
N LEU A 162 58.04 35.40 -12.59
CA LEU A 162 57.47 35.19 -11.27
C LEU A 162 55.96 35.06 -11.39
N ASP A 163 55.43 34.04 -10.75
CA ASP A 163 54.00 33.92 -10.50
C ASP A 163 53.63 34.86 -9.34
N ILE A 164 52.76 35.84 -9.62
CA ILE A 164 52.24 36.80 -8.64
C ILE A 164 50.76 36.54 -8.35
N SER A 165 50.30 35.31 -8.64
CA SER A 165 48.96 34.81 -8.31
C SER A 165 48.87 34.41 -6.83
N GLY A 166 47.65 34.46 -6.30
CA GLY A 166 47.33 34.01 -4.95
C GLY A 166 45.92 34.47 -4.58
N CYS A 167 45.45 34.07 -3.41
CA CYS A 167 44.19 34.56 -2.86
C CYS A 167 44.45 35.49 -1.67
N ARG A 168 43.55 36.46 -1.48
CA ARG A 168 43.60 37.34 -0.31
C ARG A 168 42.37 37.12 0.56
N HIS A 169 42.56 36.71 1.80
CA HIS A 169 41.47 36.50 2.75
C HIS A 169 41.84 37.10 4.11
N SER A 170 40.95 37.93 4.68
CA SER A 170 41.17 38.64 5.94
C SER A 170 42.50 39.42 6.01
N GLY A 171 42.92 40.00 4.89
CA GLY A 171 44.16 40.79 4.77
C GLY A 171 45.45 39.98 4.63
N GLN A 172 45.39 38.64 4.63
CA GLN A 172 46.54 37.76 4.43
C GLN A 172 46.54 37.14 3.03
N MET A 173 47.73 36.84 2.51
CA MET A 173 47.95 36.21 1.21
C MET A 173 48.14 34.71 1.35
N TYR A 174 47.47 33.94 0.49
CA TYR A 174 47.56 32.49 0.42
C TYR A 174 47.98 32.05 -1.00
N PRO A 175 49.01 31.19 -1.13
CA PRO A 175 49.37 30.60 -2.42
C PRO A 175 48.24 29.75 -3.02
N PRO A 176 48.14 29.63 -4.36
CA PRO A 176 47.24 28.66 -5.00
C PRO A 176 47.44 27.24 -4.47
N GLY A 177 46.36 26.49 -4.26
CA GLY A 177 46.34 25.16 -3.66
C GLY A 177 46.25 25.13 -2.13
N THR A 178 46.22 26.29 -1.46
CA THR A 178 46.19 26.37 0.01
C THR A 178 44.77 26.26 0.56
N VAL A 179 44.55 25.34 1.51
CA VAL A 179 43.34 25.32 2.35
C VAL A 179 43.51 26.39 3.43
N ILE A 180 42.67 27.42 3.39
CA ILE A 180 42.74 28.61 4.27
C ILE A 180 42.11 28.29 5.62
N SER A 181 40.92 27.68 5.59
CA SER A 181 40.21 27.24 6.78
C SER A 181 39.39 26.00 6.45
N SER A 182 39.26 25.11 7.43
CA SER A 182 38.34 23.98 7.36
C SER A 182 37.68 23.85 8.71
N ASP A 183 36.35 23.80 8.72
CA ASP A 183 35.56 23.55 9.91
C ASP A 183 34.99 22.12 9.84
N PRO A 184 35.53 21.16 10.62
CA PRO A 184 35.02 19.80 10.65
C PRO A 184 33.57 19.69 11.15
N GLN A 185 33.08 20.67 11.92
CA GLN A 185 31.71 20.63 12.45
C GLN A 185 30.68 20.94 11.37
N THR A 186 30.99 21.85 10.45
CA THR A 186 30.11 22.26 9.35
C THR A 186 30.50 21.66 8.00
N CYS A 187 31.65 20.97 7.93
CA CYS A 187 32.27 20.46 6.70
C CYS A 187 32.52 21.56 5.65
N VAL A 188 32.57 22.82 6.08
CA VAL A 188 32.86 23.95 5.22
C VAL A 188 34.37 24.13 5.16
N SER A 189 34.92 24.18 3.95
CA SER A 189 36.32 24.52 3.72
C SER A 189 36.43 25.71 2.78
N LEU A 190 37.32 26.65 3.11
CA LEU A 190 37.69 27.74 2.23
C LEU A 190 39.08 27.45 1.69
N THR A 191 39.20 27.35 0.37
CA THR A 191 40.43 26.99 -0.31
C THR A 191 40.78 28.04 -1.36
N CYS A 192 42.05 28.43 -1.43
CA CYS A 192 42.58 29.09 -2.60
C CYS A 192 42.85 28.04 -3.66
N ASN A 193 42.00 27.95 -4.69
CA ASN A 193 42.14 26.90 -5.68
C ASN A 193 43.40 27.10 -6.55
N GLU A 194 43.69 26.13 -7.40
CA GLU A 194 44.86 26.14 -8.30
C GLU A 194 44.89 27.31 -9.31
N THR A 195 43.75 27.95 -9.57
CA THR A 195 43.65 29.13 -10.44
C THR A 195 43.61 30.44 -9.64
N ALA A 196 44.04 30.42 -8.38
CA ALA A 196 44.07 31.58 -7.48
C ALA A 196 42.71 32.24 -7.24
N ALA A 197 41.63 31.46 -7.27
CA ALA A 197 40.30 31.90 -6.88
C ALA A 197 39.93 31.34 -5.49
N LEU A 198 39.30 32.16 -4.66
CA LEU A 198 38.70 31.69 -3.42
C LEU A 198 37.50 30.82 -3.73
N TYR A 199 37.53 29.60 -3.22
CA TYR A 199 36.49 28.59 -3.40
C TYR A 199 36.07 28.04 -2.05
N THR A 200 34.78 28.11 -1.76
CA THR A 200 34.19 27.48 -0.58
C THR A 200 33.60 26.13 -0.98
N SER A 201 34.04 25.05 -0.34
CA SER A 201 33.43 23.73 -0.46
C SER A 201 32.56 23.44 0.76
N SER A 202 31.43 22.79 0.54
CA SER A 202 30.56 22.23 1.58
C SER A 202 30.09 20.84 1.13
N CYS A 203 29.37 20.13 2.00
CA CYS A 203 28.66 18.91 1.59
C CYS A 203 27.71 19.19 0.42
N GLY A 204 27.48 18.18 -0.41
CA GLY A 204 26.55 18.24 -1.54
C GLY A 204 25.08 18.39 -1.14
N PRO A 205 24.16 18.59 -2.11
CA PRO A 205 22.73 18.89 -1.86
C PRO A 205 21.93 17.81 -1.12
N LEU A 206 22.46 16.58 -1.00
CA LEU A 206 21.85 15.44 -0.29
C LEU A 206 22.78 14.88 0.79
N GLU A 207 23.84 15.61 1.10
CA GLU A 207 24.85 15.19 2.05
C GLU A 207 24.76 16.03 3.31
N ARG A 208 24.93 15.38 4.45
CA ARG A 208 24.99 16.01 5.75
C ARG A 208 26.39 15.84 6.33
N CYS A 209 26.86 16.89 7.00
CA CYS A 209 28.09 16.83 7.77
C CYS A 209 27.87 16.05 9.08
N GLN A 210 28.69 15.03 9.33
CA GLN A 210 28.65 14.27 10.59
C GLN A 210 29.32 15.00 11.77
N GLY A 211 29.88 16.19 11.56
CA GLY A 211 30.62 16.95 12.57
C GLY A 211 32.07 16.50 12.75
N ASN A 212 32.58 15.64 11.87
CA ASN A 212 33.95 15.14 11.85
C ASN A 212 34.68 15.44 10.52
N GLY A 213 34.13 16.34 9.69
CA GLY A 213 34.64 16.66 8.36
C GLY A 213 34.24 15.65 7.26
N ILE A 214 33.40 14.65 7.57
CA ILE A 214 32.90 13.67 6.60
C ILE A 214 31.45 14.04 6.22
N CYS A 215 31.23 14.16 4.91
CA CYS A 215 29.91 14.26 4.32
C CYS A 215 29.36 12.85 4.07
N VAL A 216 28.14 12.59 4.53
CA VAL A 216 27.42 11.34 4.27
C VAL A 216 26.13 11.64 3.55
N LEU A 217 25.72 10.77 2.64
CA LEU A 217 24.39 10.86 2.03
C LEU A 217 23.36 10.56 3.12
N ASP A 218 22.51 11.55 3.39
CA ASP A 218 21.44 11.51 4.36
C ASP A 218 20.13 11.72 3.58
N SER A 219 19.34 10.66 3.46
CA SER A 219 18.19 10.65 2.55
C SER A 219 17.01 9.89 3.15
N THR A 220 15.80 10.34 2.82
CA THR A 220 14.56 9.74 3.28
C THR A 220 13.66 9.43 2.09
N CYS A 221 13.23 8.18 1.97
CA CYS A 221 12.11 7.80 1.12
C CYS A 221 10.84 7.72 1.97
N THR A 222 9.74 8.29 1.48
CA THR A 222 8.43 8.25 2.16
C THR A 222 7.42 7.53 1.29
N VAL A 223 6.74 6.53 1.85
CA VAL A 223 5.59 5.87 1.23
C VAL A 223 4.36 6.21 2.05
N THR A 224 3.41 6.93 1.48
CA THR A 224 2.21 7.40 2.19
C THR A 224 1.00 7.39 1.26
N GLY A 225 -0.08 6.74 1.69
CA GLY A 225 -1.21 6.48 0.80
C GLY A 225 -0.79 5.60 -0.39
N PRO A 226 -1.18 5.95 -1.63
CA PRO A 226 -0.68 5.29 -2.85
C PRO A 226 0.70 5.82 -3.30
N THR A 227 1.26 6.82 -2.62
CA THR A 227 2.37 7.62 -3.16
C THR A 227 3.71 7.21 -2.55
N ILE A 228 4.72 7.02 -3.41
CA ILE A 228 6.12 6.92 -3.05
C ILE A 228 6.81 8.23 -3.43
N ILE A 229 7.49 8.83 -2.46
CA ILE A 229 8.41 9.95 -2.63
C ILE A 229 9.81 9.37 -2.45
N ASP A 230 10.57 9.27 -3.53
CA ASP A 230 11.90 8.67 -3.53
C ASP A 230 12.94 9.54 -2.83
N VAL A 231 14.18 9.04 -2.71
CA VAL A 231 15.29 9.77 -2.06
C VAL A 231 15.70 11.07 -2.77
N HIS A 232 15.20 11.32 -3.98
CA HIS A 232 15.43 12.54 -4.75
C HIS A 232 14.21 13.47 -4.80
N GLY A 233 13.12 13.11 -4.12
CA GLY A 233 11.86 13.86 -4.12
C GLY A 233 10.97 13.59 -5.33
N GLN A 234 11.26 12.59 -6.16
CA GLN A 234 10.40 12.19 -7.28
C GLN A 234 9.22 11.35 -6.79
N ILE A 235 8.08 11.49 -7.47
CA ILE A 235 6.81 10.90 -7.06
C ILE A 235 6.45 9.74 -7.98
N ASN A 236 6.13 8.60 -7.39
CA ASN A 236 5.47 7.47 -8.06
C ASN A 236 4.15 7.16 -7.34
N SER A 237 3.10 6.81 -8.08
CA SER A 237 1.80 6.45 -7.51
C SER A 237 1.40 5.03 -7.90
N ILE A 238 1.05 4.23 -6.90
CA ILE A 238 0.58 2.85 -7.06
C ILE A 238 -0.94 2.87 -7.25
N GLN A 239 -1.41 2.24 -8.32
CA GLN A 239 -2.84 2.21 -8.67
C GLN A 239 -3.45 0.82 -8.49
N ASP A 240 -2.63 -0.21 -8.32
CA ASP A 240 -3.05 -1.58 -8.06
C ASP A 240 -2.79 -1.98 -6.60
N ARG A 241 -3.15 -3.21 -6.24
CA ARG A 241 -3.03 -3.74 -4.88
C ARG A 241 -1.94 -4.81 -4.80
N CYS A 242 -0.88 -4.61 -5.57
CA CYS A 242 0.25 -5.55 -5.61
C CYS A 242 1.33 -5.14 -4.61
N ALA A 243 2.20 -6.10 -4.27
CA ALA A 243 3.39 -5.84 -3.49
C ALA A 243 4.54 -5.37 -4.40
N TYR A 244 5.32 -4.39 -3.93
CA TYR A 244 6.44 -3.80 -4.67
C TYR A 244 7.72 -3.77 -3.86
N SER A 245 8.85 -3.91 -4.57
CA SER A 245 10.18 -3.64 -4.01
C SER A 245 10.36 -2.14 -3.78
N LEU A 246 10.30 -1.70 -2.52
CA LEU A 246 10.53 -0.31 -2.14
C LEU A 246 12.02 0.01 -2.13
N PHE A 247 12.83 -0.81 -1.50
CA PHE A 247 14.25 -0.55 -1.33
C PHE A 247 15.08 -1.83 -1.42
N SER A 248 16.17 -1.77 -2.18
CA SER A 248 17.27 -2.72 -2.16
C SER A 248 18.59 -2.00 -2.44
N THR A 249 19.72 -2.63 -2.10
CA THR A 249 21.04 -2.08 -2.46
C THR A 249 22.03 -3.20 -2.75
N PRO A 250 22.88 -3.08 -3.79
CA PRO A 250 23.91 -4.07 -4.09
C PRO A 250 24.91 -4.28 -2.93
N SER A 251 25.05 -3.30 -2.04
CA SER A 251 25.90 -3.41 -0.84
C SER A 251 25.35 -4.39 0.19
N LEU A 252 24.06 -4.72 0.13
CA LEU A 252 23.36 -5.66 1.00
C LEU A 252 22.38 -6.52 0.19
N PRO A 253 22.88 -7.55 -0.53
CA PRO A 253 22.03 -8.35 -1.43
C PRO A 253 20.93 -9.12 -0.70
N ASP A 254 21.15 -9.47 0.57
CA ASP A 254 20.21 -10.24 1.39
C ASP A 254 19.23 -9.35 2.19
N PHE A 255 19.20 -8.04 1.92
CA PHE A 255 18.31 -7.08 2.56
C PHE A 255 17.41 -6.37 1.53
N GLN A 256 16.10 -6.50 1.71
CA GLN A 256 15.10 -5.83 0.87
C GLN A 256 13.94 -5.32 1.72
N VAL A 257 13.39 -4.17 1.34
CA VAL A 257 12.14 -3.64 1.91
C VAL A 257 11.06 -3.66 0.85
N LEU A 258 9.92 -4.24 1.20
CA LEU A 258 8.77 -4.43 0.34
C LEU A 258 7.57 -3.67 0.93
N GLY A 259 6.70 -3.14 0.08
CA GLY A 259 5.44 -2.52 0.48
C GLY A 259 4.27 -3.25 -0.14
N ASN A 260 3.31 -3.68 0.67
CA ASN A 260 2.04 -4.25 0.20
C ASN A 260 0.97 -3.17 0.15
N PHE A 261 0.19 -3.14 -0.92
CA PHE A 261 -0.86 -2.15 -1.13
C PHE A 261 -2.22 -2.82 -1.20
N GLU A 262 -3.22 -2.24 -0.53
CA GLU A 262 -4.59 -2.76 -0.51
C GLU A 262 -5.61 -1.63 -0.65
N ASP A 263 -6.88 -1.97 -0.88
CA ASP A 263 -7.97 -1.00 -0.93
C ASP A 263 -8.51 -0.65 0.47
N ARG A 264 -9.24 0.47 0.56
CA ARG A 264 -9.94 0.91 1.79
C ARG A 264 -11.42 1.12 1.53
N ARG A 265 -11.93 2.36 1.58
CA ARG A 265 -13.36 2.69 1.33
C ARG A 265 -13.73 2.76 -0.15
N ARG A 266 -12.73 2.85 -1.03
CA ARG A 266 -12.91 2.91 -2.48
C ARG A 266 -12.06 1.84 -3.13
N THR A 267 -12.61 1.19 -4.15
CA THR A 267 -11.94 0.13 -4.90
C THR A 267 -10.89 0.68 -5.87
N ASP A 268 -10.98 1.95 -6.27
CA ASP A 268 -10.12 2.62 -7.26
C ASP A 268 -8.94 3.40 -6.65
N VAL A 269 -8.69 3.24 -5.34
CA VAL A 269 -7.56 3.86 -4.63
C VAL A 269 -6.82 2.82 -3.81
N SER A 270 -5.51 2.69 -4.03
CA SER A 270 -4.64 1.82 -3.26
C SER A 270 -3.99 2.57 -2.07
N PHE A 271 -3.65 1.84 -1.03
CA PHE A 271 -2.95 2.37 0.13
C PHE A 271 -1.90 1.38 0.59
N LEU A 272 -0.74 1.88 1.01
CA LEU A 272 0.21 1.08 1.77
C LEU A 272 -0.51 0.48 3.00
N ASP A 273 -0.42 -0.84 3.11
CA ASP A 273 -1.14 -1.63 4.12
C ASP A 273 -0.18 -2.34 5.07
N SER A 274 0.96 -2.81 4.55
CA SER A 274 2.03 -3.40 5.35
C SER A 274 3.41 -3.20 4.71
N VAL A 275 4.45 -3.34 5.52
CA VAL A 275 5.85 -3.27 5.09
C VAL A 275 6.55 -4.56 5.51
N THR A 276 7.23 -5.22 4.58
CA THR A 276 8.01 -6.42 4.88
C THR A 276 9.49 -6.13 4.74
N LEU A 277 10.29 -6.47 5.76
CA LEU A 277 11.75 -6.48 5.67
C LEU A 277 12.21 -7.91 5.46
N ARG A 278 12.80 -8.20 4.31
CA ARG A 278 13.43 -9.49 4.02
C ARG A 278 14.91 -9.41 4.38
N VAL A 279 15.36 -10.23 5.32
CA VAL A 279 16.74 -10.24 5.85
C VAL A 279 17.26 -11.66 5.92
N ASN A 280 18.30 -11.99 5.15
CA ASN A 280 18.90 -13.33 5.11
C ASN A 280 17.88 -14.46 4.84
N GLY A 281 16.85 -14.18 4.03
CA GLY A 281 15.78 -15.12 3.71
C GLY A 281 14.66 -15.24 4.74
N HIS A 282 14.67 -14.43 5.81
CA HIS A 282 13.57 -14.32 6.77
C HIS A 282 12.75 -13.06 6.52
N ASP A 283 11.44 -13.13 6.72
CA ASP A 283 10.52 -12.02 6.52
C ASP A 283 10.02 -11.47 7.85
N ILE A 284 10.20 -10.16 8.04
CA ILE A 284 9.68 -9.40 9.19
C ILE A 284 8.57 -8.49 8.68
N HIS A 285 7.31 -8.83 8.98
CA HIS A 285 6.13 -8.08 8.56
C HIS A 285 5.77 -7.02 9.59
N LEU A 286 5.69 -5.76 9.16
CA LEU A 286 5.16 -4.64 9.93
C LEU A 286 3.74 -4.35 9.45
N GLU A 287 2.77 -4.53 10.33
CA GLU A 287 1.33 -4.48 10.01
C GLU A 287 0.60 -3.37 10.79
N GLN A 288 -0.65 -3.10 10.38
CA GLN A 288 -1.54 -2.18 11.08
C GLN A 288 -1.69 -2.53 12.58
N GLY A 289 -1.86 -1.51 13.42
CA GLY A 289 -1.88 -1.69 14.87
C GLY A 289 -0.49 -2.01 15.46
N GLY A 290 0.57 -1.67 14.72
CA GLY A 290 1.96 -1.91 15.13
C GLY A 290 2.22 -3.36 15.52
N ARG A 291 1.51 -4.29 14.86
CA ARG A 291 1.75 -5.73 14.97
C ARG A 291 2.99 -6.05 14.13
N VAL A 292 3.87 -6.87 14.69
CA VAL A 292 5.05 -7.36 13.99
C VAL A 292 4.97 -8.87 13.93
N GLN A 293 4.95 -9.43 12.71
CA GLN A 293 5.04 -10.86 12.51
C GLN A 293 6.44 -11.22 12.03
N LEU A 294 7.02 -12.24 12.65
CA LEU A 294 8.28 -12.85 12.28
C LEU A 294 7.97 -14.28 11.86
N ASP A 295 8.12 -14.55 10.56
CA ASP A 295 7.62 -15.78 9.94
C ASP A 295 6.14 -16.02 10.34
N ASP A 296 5.79 -17.17 10.92
CA ASP A 296 4.42 -17.51 11.35
C ASP A 296 4.07 -17.05 12.79
N SER A 297 4.87 -16.18 13.41
CA SER A 297 4.73 -15.83 14.84
C SER A 297 4.64 -14.33 15.09
N THR A 298 3.79 -13.91 16.04
CA THR A 298 3.69 -12.49 16.43
C THR A 298 4.72 -12.12 17.50
N LEU A 299 5.52 -11.08 17.24
CA LEU A 299 6.48 -10.53 18.17
C LEU A 299 5.86 -9.40 19.01
N THR A 300 6.01 -9.48 20.33
CA THR A 300 5.57 -8.40 21.23
C THR A 300 6.71 -7.40 21.41
N LEU A 301 6.48 -6.15 20.98
CA LEU A 301 7.44 -5.06 21.06
C LEU A 301 6.99 -3.99 22.05
N ASP A 302 7.98 -3.36 22.68
CA ASP A 302 7.87 -2.16 23.50
C ASP A 302 8.86 -1.11 22.99
N SER A 303 9.02 -0.01 23.74
CA SER A 303 9.98 1.04 23.39
C SER A 303 11.44 0.59 23.46
N SER A 304 11.71 -0.54 24.11
CA SER A 304 13.04 -1.11 24.26
C SER A 304 13.44 -1.82 22.96
N PRO A 305 14.61 -1.50 22.36
CA PRO A 305 15.04 -2.18 21.14
C PRO A 305 15.30 -3.67 21.37
N GLN A 306 14.70 -4.52 20.54
CA GLN A 306 14.92 -5.97 20.49
C GLN A 306 15.66 -6.35 19.21
N LEU A 307 16.76 -7.10 19.31
CA LEU A 307 17.56 -7.52 18.16
C LEU A 307 17.04 -8.85 17.59
N VAL A 308 16.59 -8.84 16.34
CA VAL A 308 16.02 -9.99 15.63
C VAL A 308 16.68 -10.08 14.25
N HIS A 309 17.34 -11.20 13.96
CA HIS A 309 18.08 -11.42 12.70
C HIS A 309 19.04 -10.26 12.29
N GLY A 310 19.60 -9.54 13.27
CA GLY A 310 20.49 -8.39 13.02
C GLY A 310 19.78 -7.04 12.87
N VAL A 311 18.45 -7.00 12.94
CA VAL A 311 17.62 -5.79 12.91
C VAL A 311 17.16 -5.45 14.32
N GLN A 312 17.35 -4.19 14.73
CA GLN A 312 16.80 -3.67 15.99
C GLN A 312 15.36 -3.21 15.77
N LEU A 313 14.41 -3.87 16.43
CA LEU A 313 12.99 -3.55 16.38
C LEU A 313 12.54 -2.87 17.67
N SER A 314 11.79 -1.79 17.56
CA SER A 314 11.19 -1.10 18.70
C SER A 314 9.82 -0.53 18.32
N LYS A 315 8.91 -0.44 19.28
CA LYS A 315 7.57 0.14 19.11
C LYS A 315 7.34 1.24 20.13
N ASP A 316 6.92 2.40 19.67
CA ASP A 316 6.44 3.48 20.53
C ASP A 316 5.02 3.90 20.14
N GLN A 317 4.51 4.97 20.75
CA GLN A 317 3.18 5.51 20.46
C GLN A 317 3.03 6.09 19.04
N THR A 318 4.13 6.23 18.28
CA THR A 318 4.13 6.75 16.90
C THR A 318 4.15 5.64 15.86
N GLY A 319 4.69 4.47 16.18
CA GLY A 319 4.74 3.33 15.27
C GLY A 319 5.87 2.35 15.60
N VAL A 320 6.19 1.50 14.63
CA VAL A 320 7.28 0.53 14.70
C VAL A 320 8.48 1.04 13.94
N THR A 321 9.67 0.92 14.54
CA THR A 321 10.94 1.23 13.89
C THR A 321 11.81 -0.02 13.82
N ALA A 322 12.31 -0.32 12.62
CA ALA A 322 13.24 -1.39 12.32
C ALA A 322 14.57 -0.78 11.84
N LYS A 323 15.63 -0.91 12.62
CA LYS A 323 16.93 -0.30 12.35
C LYS A 323 18.00 -1.35 12.11
N LEU A 324 18.68 -1.24 10.97
CA LEU A 324 19.86 -2.02 10.61
C LEU A 324 21.07 -1.08 10.55
N SER A 325 22.09 -1.36 11.35
CA SER A 325 23.33 -0.57 11.38
C SER A 325 24.54 -1.46 11.08
N LEU A 326 25.25 -1.10 10.01
CA LEU A 326 26.51 -1.69 9.57
C LEU A 326 27.56 -0.57 9.51
N SER A 327 28.86 -0.92 9.53
CA SER A 327 29.98 0.00 9.78
C SER A 327 29.85 1.43 9.22
N ASN A 328 29.39 1.60 7.99
CA ASN A 328 29.17 2.89 7.33
C ASN A 328 27.78 3.04 6.66
N LEU A 329 26.82 2.17 7.01
CA LEU A 329 25.49 2.11 6.43
C LEU A 329 24.46 1.94 7.53
N THR A 330 23.61 2.94 7.72
CA THR A 330 22.44 2.84 8.60
C THR A 330 21.17 2.91 7.76
N ILE A 331 20.28 1.95 7.99
CA ILE A 331 18.96 1.87 7.38
C ILE A 331 17.95 1.85 8.53
N SER A 332 17.01 2.78 8.53
CA SER A 332 15.93 2.84 9.50
C SER A 332 14.60 2.87 8.77
N VAL A 333 13.82 1.79 8.91
CA VAL A 333 12.47 1.66 8.36
C VAL A 333 11.48 1.93 9.48
N PHE A 334 10.69 2.98 9.35
CA PHE A 334 9.58 3.28 10.25
C PHE A 334 8.26 2.97 9.57
N PHE A 335 7.29 2.45 10.33
CA PHE A 335 5.91 2.24 9.87
C PHE A 335 4.92 2.54 10.99
N ASP A 336 3.95 3.43 10.72
CA ASP A 336 2.89 3.79 11.67
C ASP A 336 1.56 3.03 11.44
N GLY A 337 1.57 2.05 10.52
CA GLY A 337 0.38 1.35 10.03
C GLY A 337 -0.11 1.84 8.66
N TYR A 338 0.33 3.02 8.21
CA TYR A 338 -0.24 3.71 7.05
C TYR A 338 0.81 4.41 6.18
N THR A 339 1.90 4.83 6.80
CA THR A 339 3.01 5.55 6.21
C THR A 339 4.30 4.86 6.60
N ALA A 340 5.12 4.56 5.60
CA ALA A 340 6.47 4.06 5.80
C ALA A 340 7.50 5.15 5.49
N GLN A 341 8.56 5.21 6.29
CA GLN A 341 9.72 6.06 6.00
C GLN A 341 10.99 5.27 6.11
N ILE A 342 11.76 5.25 5.01
CA ILE A 342 13.04 4.57 4.92
C ILE A 342 14.12 5.65 4.94
N HIS A 343 14.76 5.79 6.09
CA HIS A 343 15.87 6.71 6.33
C HIS A 343 17.20 6.00 6.12
N LEU A 344 18.10 6.63 5.37
CA LEU A 344 19.34 6.04 4.91
C LEU A 344 20.51 6.99 5.15
N GLU A 345 21.49 6.54 5.93
CA GLU A 345 22.78 7.21 6.09
C GLU A 345 23.88 6.36 5.44
N ARG A 346 24.52 6.87 4.38
CA ARG A 346 25.38 6.07 3.49
C ARG A 346 26.60 6.84 2.97
N PRO A 347 27.67 6.15 2.53
CA PRO A 347 28.78 6.80 1.84
C PRO A 347 28.38 7.33 0.47
N ALA A 348 29.08 8.38 0.01
CA ALA A 348 28.92 8.89 -1.34
C ALA A 348 29.18 7.78 -2.39
N GLY A 349 28.32 7.70 -3.42
CA GLY A 349 28.42 6.71 -4.50
C GLY A 349 27.67 5.39 -4.27
N SER A 350 27.07 5.17 -3.10
CA SER A 350 26.18 4.01 -2.87
C SER A 350 24.86 4.15 -3.63
N SER A 351 24.52 3.15 -4.46
CA SER A 351 23.24 3.12 -5.19
C SER A 351 22.08 2.62 -4.32
N VAL A 352 20.89 3.14 -4.62
CA VAL A 352 19.60 2.66 -4.10
C VAL A 352 18.80 2.14 -5.29
N GLU A 353 18.23 0.97 -5.13
CA GLU A 353 17.33 0.32 -6.09
C GLU A 353 15.93 0.17 -5.52
N GLY A 354 14.95 -0.16 -6.36
CA GLY A 354 13.54 -0.17 -6.02
C GLY A 354 12.87 1.20 -6.20
N LEU A 355 11.62 1.32 -5.75
CA LEU A 355 10.81 2.54 -5.90
C LEU A 355 11.31 3.73 -5.08
N CYS A 356 12.09 3.49 -4.03
CA CYS A 356 12.75 4.52 -3.24
C CYS A 356 14.07 5.02 -3.86
N GLY A 357 14.57 4.35 -4.89
CA GLY A 357 15.73 4.79 -5.67
C GLY A 357 15.32 5.47 -6.98
N ASN A 358 16.32 5.92 -7.74
CA ASN A 358 16.13 6.46 -9.09
C ASN A 358 16.07 5.33 -10.12
N SER A 359 15.03 4.50 -10.09
CA SER A 359 14.95 3.38 -11.02
C SER A 359 14.37 3.83 -12.36
N SER A 360 15.14 3.74 -13.43
CA SER A 360 14.65 3.81 -14.81
C SER A 360 13.81 2.58 -15.21
N ARG A 361 13.49 1.70 -14.25
CA ARG A 361 12.77 0.44 -14.45
C ARG A 361 11.27 0.72 -14.42
N SER A 362 10.50 -0.07 -15.17
CA SER A 362 9.05 0.08 -15.15
C SER A 362 8.49 -0.39 -13.82
N LEU A 363 7.33 0.14 -13.42
CA LEU A 363 6.63 -0.29 -12.20
C LEU A 363 6.39 -1.81 -12.20
N SER A 364 6.07 -2.39 -13.36
CA SER A 364 5.91 -3.85 -13.54
C SER A 364 7.17 -4.66 -13.22
N ASP A 365 8.37 -4.13 -13.45
CA ASP A 365 9.63 -4.85 -13.16
C ASP A 365 9.94 -4.89 -11.65
N LEU A 366 9.31 -3.99 -10.87
CA LEU A 366 9.49 -3.89 -9.42
C LEU A 366 8.37 -4.58 -8.64
N ARG A 367 7.35 -5.09 -9.33
CA ARG A 367 6.26 -5.86 -8.75
C ARG A 367 6.74 -7.24 -8.31
N LEU A 368 6.28 -7.69 -7.16
CA LEU A 368 6.70 -8.94 -6.55
C LEU A 368 5.53 -9.93 -6.52
N SER A 369 5.45 -10.77 -7.54
CA SER A 369 4.35 -11.74 -7.71
C SER A 369 4.27 -12.79 -6.60
N GLU A 370 5.39 -13.11 -5.93
CA GLU A 370 5.43 -14.03 -4.78
C GLU A 370 4.58 -13.51 -3.59
N TYR A 371 4.46 -12.19 -3.47
CA TYR A 371 3.78 -11.51 -2.37
C TYR A 371 2.45 -10.88 -2.78
N SER A 372 2.03 -11.08 -4.03
CA SER A 372 0.86 -10.43 -4.59
C SER A 372 -0.22 -11.46 -4.89
N SER A 373 -1.48 -11.11 -4.66
CA SER A 373 -2.60 -11.93 -5.13
C SER A 373 -2.64 -11.96 -6.67
N THR A 374 -3.16 -13.04 -7.25
CA THR A 374 -3.29 -13.17 -8.72
C THR A 374 -4.20 -12.10 -9.34
N SER A 375 -5.07 -11.48 -8.54
CA SER A 375 -6.00 -10.42 -8.92
C SER A 375 -5.52 -9.01 -8.58
N CYS A 376 -4.29 -8.85 -8.06
CA CYS A 376 -3.82 -7.57 -7.52
C CYS A 376 -3.83 -6.45 -8.57
N GLU A 377 -3.59 -6.79 -9.85
CA GLU A 377 -3.45 -5.85 -10.97
C GLU A 377 -4.78 -5.31 -11.51
N ILE A 378 -5.91 -5.93 -11.13
CA ILE A 378 -7.23 -5.56 -11.64
C ILE A 378 -7.45 -4.06 -11.41
N GLN A 379 -7.81 -3.29 -12.43
CA GLN A 379 -8.10 -1.87 -12.24
C GLN A 379 -9.60 -1.67 -11.98
N TYR A 380 -9.91 -0.86 -10.99
CA TYR A 380 -11.27 -0.43 -10.68
C TYR A 380 -11.42 1.05 -11.00
N ASN A 381 -12.66 1.47 -11.28
CA ASN A 381 -12.97 2.86 -11.52
C ASN A 381 -14.30 3.18 -10.86
N GLU A 382 -14.29 4.06 -9.87
CA GLU A 382 -15.49 4.52 -9.20
C GLU A 382 -15.84 5.96 -9.62
N PRO A 383 -17.12 6.33 -9.60
CA PRO A 383 -17.51 7.71 -9.85
C PRO A 383 -16.82 8.66 -8.84
N ALA A 384 -16.53 9.87 -9.30
CA ALA A 384 -15.98 10.91 -8.43
C ALA A 384 -16.97 11.20 -7.28
N ASP A 385 -16.44 11.32 -6.06
CA ASP A 385 -17.23 11.70 -4.90
C ASP A 385 -17.49 13.22 -4.93
N SER A 386 -18.71 13.60 -5.26
CA SER A 386 -19.11 15.01 -5.37
C SER A 386 -19.16 15.76 -4.03
N THR A 387 -19.03 15.05 -2.90
CA THR A 387 -18.95 15.66 -1.57
C THR A 387 -17.55 16.18 -1.24
N ILE A 388 -16.52 15.74 -1.98
CA ILE A 388 -15.13 16.17 -1.78
C ILE A 388 -14.91 17.55 -2.40
N ASN A 389 -14.53 18.52 -1.56
CA ASN A 389 -14.10 19.84 -2.02
C ASN A 389 -12.57 19.90 -2.16
N CYS A 390 -12.07 19.67 -3.38
CA CYS A 390 -10.64 19.72 -3.70
C CYS A 390 -9.96 21.05 -3.37
N THR A 391 -10.68 22.17 -3.41
CA THR A 391 -10.12 23.48 -3.05
C THR A 391 -9.77 23.51 -1.56
N SER A 392 -10.69 23.07 -0.69
CA SER A 392 -10.46 22.99 0.75
C SER A 392 -9.37 21.97 1.11
N VAL A 393 -9.33 20.83 0.40
CA VAL A 393 -8.25 19.84 0.53
C VAL A 393 -6.89 20.48 0.20
N THR A 394 -6.81 21.19 -0.93
CA THR A 394 -5.58 21.87 -1.38
C THR A 394 -5.11 22.93 -0.39
N GLU A 395 -6.03 23.73 0.15
CA GLU A 395 -5.70 24.72 1.19
C GLU A 395 -5.11 24.07 2.45
N ARG A 396 -5.66 22.90 2.84
CA ARG A 396 -5.15 22.13 3.99
C ARG A 396 -3.78 21.51 3.71
N CYS A 397 -3.59 20.87 2.55
CA CYS A 397 -2.28 20.30 2.19
C CYS A 397 -1.19 21.39 2.13
N ASN A 398 -1.53 22.60 1.67
CA ASN A 398 -0.62 23.75 1.64
C ASN A 398 -0.22 24.31 3.03
N LEU A 399 -0.72 23.75 4.14
CA LEU A 399 -0.19 24.06 5.47
C LEU A 399 1.30 23.72 5.60
N LEU A 400 1.81 22.76 4.82
CA LEU A 400 3.24 22.41 4.76
C LEU A 400 4.14 23.57 4.29
N LYS A 401 3.58 24.58 3.60
CA LYS A 401 4.30 25.80 3.20
C LYS A 401 4.31 26.89 4.27
N LYS A 402 3.63 26.69 5.40
CA LYS A 402 3.40 27.72 6.44
C LYS A 402 4.09 27.32 7.76
N ALA A 403 4.31 28.30 8.63
CA ALA A 403 4.89 28.04 9.95
C ALA A 403 3.95 27.14 10.81
N PRO A 404 4.46 26.07 11.46
CA PRO A 404 5.87 25.82 11.74
C PRO A 404 6.62 25.03 10.66
N PHE A 405 5.93 24.35 9.74
CA PHE A 405 6.56 23.50 8.71
C PHE A 405 7.59 24.24 7.85
N SER A 406 7.36 25.53 7.58
CA SER A 406 8.23 26.36 6.76
C SER A 406 9.70 26.43 7.22
N SER A 407 10.03 26.06 8.47
CA SER A 407 11.42 25.99 8.94
C SER A 407 12.22 24.86 8.30
N CYS A 408 11.54 23.81 7.82
CA CYS A 408 12.13 22.61 7.22
C CYS A 408 12.20 22.67 5.68
N ASN A 409 11.46 23.59 5.06
CA ASN A 409 11.30 23.65 3.59
C ASN A 409 12.60 23.88 2.81
N SER A 410 13.68 24.35 3.45
CA SER A 410 15.00 24.49 2.83
C SER A 410 15.71 23.15 2.64
N ASP A 411 15.43 22.20 3.52
CA ASP A 411 16.14 20.92 3.60
C ASP A 411 15.29 19.79 3.02
N ILE A 412 13.96 19.90 3.14
CA ILE A 412 12.99 18.97 2.56
C ILE A 412 11.93 19.75 1.80
N ASP A 413 11.89 19.57 0.48
CA ASP A 413 10.85 20.18 -0.36
C ASP A 413 9.44 19.68 0.05
N PRO A 414 8.51 20.56 0.44
CA PRO A 414 7.15 20.16 0.77
C PRO A 414 6.30 19.79 -0.47
N GLU A 415 6.70 20.15 -1.69
CA GLU A 415 5.84 20.00 -2.88
C GLU A 415 5.45 18.54 -3.19
N PRO A 416 6.35 17.54 -3.07
CA PRO A 416 5.97 16.14 -3.25
C PRO A 416 4.93 15.64 -2.25
N TYR A 417 5.01 16.09 -0.99
CA TYR A 417 4.04 15.75 0.06
C TYR A 417 2.70 16.44 -0.15
N ILE A 418 2.71 17.68 -0.64
CA ILE A 418 1.50 18.43 -1.00
C ILE A 418 0.79 17.72 -2.16
N THR A 419 1.52 17.34 -3.20
CA THR A 419 0.98 16.60 -4.35
C THR A 419 0.38 15.26 -3.92
N ALA A 420 1.10 14.48 -3.11
CA ALA A 420 0.60 13.22 -2.56
C ALA A 420 -0.71 13.40 -1.76
N CYS A 421 -0.76 14.45 -0.94
CA CYS A 421 -1.92 14.82 -0.14
C CYS A 421 -3.11 15.22 -1.02
N THR A 422 -2.92 16.11 -2.00
CA THR A 422 -4.00 16.58 -2.87
C THR A 422 -4.52 15.48 -3.78
N ASP A 423 -3.64 14.71 -4.42
CA ASP A 423 -4.04 13.68 -5.39
C ASP A 423 -4.83 12.55 -4.71
N THR A 424 -4.46 12.20 -3.48
CA THR A 424 -5.18 11.20 -2.69
C THR A 424 -6.50 11.76 -2.16
N LEU A 425 -6.48 12.89 -1.45
CA LEU A 425 -7.66 13.43 -0.76
C LEU A 425 -8.70 14.05 -1.70
N CYS A 426 -8.36 14.30 -2.96
CA CYS A 426 -9.33 14.68 -4.00
C CYS A 426 -10.14 13.49 -4.56
N LYS A 427 -9.64 12.26 -4.39
CA LYS A 427 -10.33 11.03 -4.82
C LYS A 427 -10.95 10.28 -3.66
N TYR A 428 -10.30 10.35 -2.50
CA TYR A 428 -10.67 9.63 -1.30
C TYR A 428 -11.01 10.63 -0.17
N PRO A 429 -12.16 10.48 0.53
CA PRO A 429 -12.57 11.44 1.55
C PRO A 429 -11.57 11.51 2.71
N ALA A 430 -11.43 12.69 3.33
CA ALA A 430 -10.49 12.91 4.45
C ALA A 430 -10.98 12.29 5.79
N VAL A 431 -11.26 10.98 5.77
CA VAL A 431 -11.72 10.15 6.88
C VAL A 431 -10.63 9.16 7.31
N ASP A 432 -10.90 8.33 8.32
CA ASP A 432 -10.01 7.24 8.77
C ASP A 432 -8.57 7.68 9.09
N GLY A 433 -8.38 8.90 9.61
CA GLY A 433 -7.07 9.44 9.97
C GLY A 433 -6.26 10.05 8.80
N LEU A 434 -6.73 9.95 7.55
CA LEU A 434 -5.99 10.48 6.38
C LEU A 434 -5.79 12.00 6.44
N ASN A 435 -6.69 12.72 7.12
CA ASN A 435 -6.64 14.17 7.25
C ASN A 435 -5.35 14.70 7.92
N CYS A 436 -4.65 13.82 8.66
CA CYS A 436 -3.39 14.12 9.34
C CYS A 436 -2.21 13.30 8.81
N GLN A 437 -2.44 12.21 8.08
CA GLN A 437 -1.42 11.26 7.64
C GLN A 437 -0.28 11.96 6.86
N PHE A 438 -0.59 12.75 5.84
CA PHE A 438 0.43 13.44 5.03
C PHE A 438 1.20 14.52 5.81
N LEU A 439 0.53 15.21 6.74
CA LEU A 439 1.16 16.20 7.61
C LEU A 439 2.13 15.53 8.60
N LYS A 440 1.74 14.38 9.18
CA LYS A 440 2.60 13.54 10.02
C LYS A 440 3.82 13.04 9.26
N ALA A 441 3.62 12.56 8.03
CA ALA A 441 4.70 12.07 7.17
C ALA A 441 5.76 13.16 6.94
N TYR A 442 5.34 14.37 6.56
CA TYR A 442 6.26 15.49 6.40
C TYR A 442 6.90 15.93 7.72
N ALA A 443 6.12 16.01 8.81
CA ALA A 443 6.65 16.37 10.12
C ALA A 443 7.76 15.41 10.58
N ARG A 444 7.57 14.11 10.35
CA ARG A 444 8.56 13.10 10.69
C ARG A 444 9.78 13.16 9.78
N ALA A 445 9.61 13.40 8.47
CA ALA A 445 10.73 13.63 7.57
C ALA A 445 11.61 14.80 8.06
N CYS A 446 10.99 15.90 8.49
CA CYS A 446 11.68 17.05 9.08
C CYS A 446 12.42 16.69 10.36
N SER A 447 11.82 15.88 11.24
CA SER A 447 12.46 15.45 12.49
C SER A 447 13.74 14.62 12.25
N LEU A 448 13.78 13.83 11.16
CA LEU A 448 14.97 13.06 10.77
C LEU A 448 16.14 13.97 10.33
N HIS A 449 15.83 15.19 9.86
CA HIS A 449 16.80 16.20 9.47
C HIS A 449 17.01 17.26 10.56
N ASN A 450 16.83 16.90 11.83
CA ASN A 450 16.98 17.74 13.03
C ASN A 450 16.06 18.97 13.12
N HIS A 451 14.95 19.03 12.38
CA HIS A 451 13.98 20.11 12.55
C HIS A 451 12.93 19.74 13.60
N THR A 452 12.90 20.48 14.70
CA THR A 452 11.84 20.36 15.72
C THR A 452 10.68 21.30 15.38
N LEU A 453 9.55 20.73 14.96
CA LEU A 453 8.36 21.49 14.53
C LEU A 453 7.42 21.82 15.70
N ASP A 454 7.89 22.56 16.70
CA ASP A 454 7.10 22.79 17.91
C ASP A 454 5.71 23.40 17.64
N GLY A 455 4.67 22.78 18.21
CA GLY A 455 3.27 23.23 18.09
C GLY A 455 2.59 22.95 16.74
N TRP A 456 3.15 22.11 15.88
CA TRP A 456 2.51 21.74 14.60
C TRP A 456 1.20 20.96 14.78
N THR A 457 1.13 20.10 15.81
CA THR A 457 -0.04 19.27 16.15
C THR A 457 -1.24 20.11 16.55
N SER A 458 -1.04 21.11 17.41
CA SER A 458 -2.11 22.01 17.87
C SER A 458 -2.63 22.91 16.76
N LYS A 459 -1.77 23.37 15.84
CA LYS A 459 -2.18 24.19 14.69
C LYS A 459 -2.97 23.44 13.62
N THR A 460 -2.72 22.14 13.47
CA THR A 460 -3.34 21.30 12.44
C THR A 460 -4.52 20.48 12.96
N SER A 461 -4.76 20.53 14.28
CA SER A 461 -5.67 19.65 15.02
C SER A 461 -5.36 18.17 14.78
N CYS A 462 -4.08 17.82 14.74
CA CYS A 462 -3.58 16.46 14.53
C CYS A 462 -2.88 15.93 15.79
N SER A 463 -3.07 14.64 16.09
CA SER A 463 -2.27 13.94 17.11
C SER A 463 -0.92 13.50 16.55
N SER A 464 0.14 13.47 17.37
CA SER A 464 1.43 12.86 16.99
C SER A 464 1.39 11.32 17.06
N GLU A 465 0.39 10.73 17.70
CA GLU A 465 0.28 9.29 17.91
C GLU A 465 -0.21 8.56 16.65
N ALA A 466 0.21 7.30 16.47
CA ALA A 466 -0.42 6.40 15.50
C ALA A 466 -1.88 6.19 15.91
N PHE A 467 -2.84 6.28 14.99
CA PHE A 467 -4.24 6.25 15.42
C PHE A 467 -4.68 4.83 15.85
N CYS A 468 -4.27 3.80 15.11
CA CYS A 468 -4.69 2.42 15.44
C CYS A 468 -3.91 1.75 16.56
N GLN A 469 -2.77 2.30 16.99
CA GLN A 469 -1.97 1.83 18.14
C GLN A 469 -1.75 0.31 18.22
N ASN A 470 -2.61 -0.43 18.93
CA ASN A 470 -2.57 -1.87 19.14
C ASN A 470 -3.78 -2.61 18.53
N ARG A 471 -4.68 -1.89 17.85
CA ARG A 471 -5.87 -2.47 17.22
C ARG A 471 -5.50 -3.10 15.89
N THR A 472 -5.77 -4.39 15.78
CA THR A 472 -5.52 -5.21 14.59
C THR A 472 -6.86 -5.63 14.01
N CYS A 473 -6.96 -5.64 12.68
CA CYS A 473 -8.17 -6.01 11.96
C CYS A 473 -7.95 -7.29 11.13
N SER A 474 -9.05 -7.92 10.70
CA SER A 474 -8.99 -9.10 9.83
C SER A 474 -8.61 -8.72 8.39
N ASP A 475 -8.24 -9.69 7.55
CA ASP A 475 -7.72 -9.46 6.18
C ASP A 475 -8.67 -8.63 5.29
N HIS A 476 -9.97 -8.82 5.47
CA HIS A 476 -11.03 -8.12 4.72
C HIS A 476 -11.43 -6.77 5.33
N GLU A 477 -10.72 -6.34 6.37
CA GLU A 477 -10.92 -5.11 7.09
C GLU A 477 -9.64 -4.25 7.08
N PHE A 478 -9.79 -2.99 7.45
CA PHE A 478 -8.67 -2.10 7.73
C PHE A 478 -8.99 -1.26 8.95
N CYS A 479 -7.98 -0.85 9.71
CA CYS A 479 -8.19 -0.01 10.89
C CYS A 479 -8.32 1.48 10.51
N GLY A 480 -9.23 2.20 11.16
CA GLY A 480 -9.53 3.62 10.89
C GLY A 480 -10.04 4.37 12.13
N GLU A 481 -9.98 5.70 12.10
CA GLU A 481 -10.66 6.57 13.09
C GLU A 481 -12.19 6.58 12.86
N LYS A 482 -12.99 6.26 13.89
CA LYS A 482 -14.47 6.40 13.86
C LYS A 482 -14.87 7.87 13.96
N THR A 483 -14.17 8.64 14.78
CA THR A 483 -14.36 10.08 14.95
C THR A 483 -13.00 10.77 14.98
N VAL A 484 -12.92 12.02 14.52
CA VAL A 484 -11.67 12.78 14.46
C VAL A 484 -11.06 12.87 15.87
N CYS A 485 -9.85 12.35 16.03
CA CYS A 485 -9.17 12.25 17.34
C CYS A 485 -9.95 11.44 18.40
N GLY A 486 -10.84 10.53 18.00
CA GLY A 486 -11.60 9.66 18.90
C GLY A 486 -11.33 8.17 18.68
N ASP A 487 -12.30 7.31 19.01
CA ASP A 487 -12.12 5.86 19.01
C ASP A 487 -11.79 5.30 17.61
N THR A 488 -10.98 4.25 17.56
CA THR A 488 -10.67 3.50 16.32
C THR A 488 -11.47 2.21 16.22
N ARG A 489 -11.79 1.83 14.98
CA ARG A 489 -12.46 0.55 14.68
C ARG A 489 -11.95 -0.07 13.38
N CYS A 490 -12.39 -1.30 13.13
CA CYS A 490 -12.16 -1.99 11.86
C CYS A 490 -13.30 -1.65 10.89
N PHE A 491 -12.94 -1.25 9.67
CA PHE A 491 -13.84 -0.94 8.58
C PHE A 491 -13.68 -1.98 7.48
N CYS A 492 -14.76 -2.32 6.77
CA CYS A 492 -14.65 -3.25 5.65
C CYS A 492 -13.86 -2.64 4.50
N ARG A 493 -12.99 -3.43 3.87
CA ARG A 493 -12.42 -3.09 2.56
C ARG A 493 -13.51 -3.07 1.49
N ALA A 494 -13.46 -2.12 0.57
CA ALA A 494 -14.48 -1.86 -0.43
C ALA A 494 -14.61 -2.99 -1.44
N ILE A 495 -13.50 -3.60 -1.86
CA ILE A 495 -13.53 -4.74 -2.78
C ILE A 495 -14.28 -5.91 -2.12
N PHE A 496 -13.97 -6.21 -0.86
CA PHE A 496 -14.68 -7.24 -0.11
C PHE A 496 -16.16 -6.88 0.11
N ALA A 497 -16.45 -5.63 0.50
CA ALA A 497 -17.81 -5.17 0.77
C ALA A 497 -18.69 -5.10 -0.50
N SER A 498 -18.09 -4.88 -1.67
CA SER A 498 -18.81 -4.70 -2.95
C SER A 498 -19.75 -5.86 -3.28
N LYS A 499 -19.35 -7.10 -2.94
CA LYS A 499 -20.16 -8.31 -3.16
C LYS A 499 -21.46 -8.32 -2.34
N TYR A 500 -21.50 -7.60 -1.23
CA TYR A 500 -22.67 -7.47 -0.37
C TYR A 500 -23.48 -6.21 -0.68
N GLN A 501 -22.79 -5.09 -0.92
CA GLN A 501 -23.43 -3.80 -1.23
C GLN A 501 -24.26 -3.85 -2.52
N ALA A 502 -23.81 -4.58 -3.54
CA ALA A 502 -24.55 -4.74 -4.79
C ALA A 502 -25.97 -5.31 -4.60
N ASN A 503 -26.15 -6.15 -3.57
CA ASN A 503 -27.43 -6.78 -3.25
C ASN A 503 -28.06 -6.21 -1.96
N ASN A 504 -27.52 -5.12 -1.41
CA ASN A 504 -27.89 -4.56 -0.11
C ASN A 504 -27.93 -5.62 1.01
N SER A 505 -26.97 -6.56 0.97
CA SER A 505 -26.79 -7.61 1.96
C SER A 505 -25.83 -7.16 3.07
N LEU A 506 -25.95 -7.78 4.25
CA LEU A 506 -25.03 -7.64 5.38
C LEU A 506 -24.16 -8.89 5.60
N GLY A 507 -24.28 -9.89 4.72
CA GLY A 507 -23.65 -11.19 4.91
C GLY A 507 -23.82 -12.15 3.75
N ASP A 508 -23.32 -13.37 3.96
CA ASP A 508 -23.41 -14.44 2.98
C ASP A 508 -24.85 -14.96 2.84
N PRO A 509 -25.21 -15.52 1.67
CA PRO A 509 -26.48 -16.19 1.49
C PRO A 509 -26.69 -17.30 2.52
N THR A 510 -27.96 -17.57 2.86
CA THR A 510 -28.30 -18.65 3.79
C THR A 510 -27.79 -20.00 3.30
N VAL A 511 -27.05 -20.71 4.15
CA VAL A 511 -26.59 -22.07 3.90
C VAL A 511 -27.63 -23.04 4.43
N CYS A 512 -28.28 -23.74 3.52
CA CYS A 512 -29.34 -24.69 3.82
C CYS A 512 -28.83 -26.13 3.72
N LYS A 513 -28.96 -26.89 4.82
CA LYS A 513 -28.77 -28.35 4.84
C LYS A 513 -30.11 -29.05 5.09
N GLN A 514 -30.10 -30.38 5.07
CA GLN A 514 -31.28 -31.23 5.29
C GLN A 514 -32.03 -30.85 6.59
N ASN A 515 -31.31 -30.77 7.72
CA ASN A 515 -31.88 -30.52 9.05
C ASN A 515 -31.37 -29.24 9.74
N SER A 516 -30.78 -28.30 9.01
CA SER A 516 -30.21 -27.10 9.61
C SER A 516 -30.14 -25.95 8.61
N ALA A 517 -30.22 -24.73 9.11
CA ALA A 517 -29.91 -23.54 8.35
C ALA A 517 -28.95 -22.65 9.15
N SER A 518 -28.03 -22.01 8.43
CA SER A 518 -27.16 -20.99 9.00
C SER A 518 -27.07 -19.80 8.07
N VAL A 519 -26.85 -18.62 8.65
CA VAL A 519 -26.59 -17.37 7.96
C VAL A 519 -25.43 -16.69 8.67
N THR A 520 -24.50 -16.15 7.89
CA THR A 520 -23.29 -15.50 8.42
C THR A 520 -23.28 -14.05 7.98
N LEU A 521 -23.25 -13.14 8.95
CA LEU A 521 -23.18 -11.70 8.76
C LEU A 521 -21.74 -11.22 8.91
N VAL A 522 -21.39 -10.15 8.21
CA VAL A 522 -20.05 -9.54 8.27
C VAL A 522 -20.04 -8.49 9.38
N GLY A 523 -19.12 -8.63 10.34
CA GLY A 523 -19.03 -7.74 11.51
C GLY A 523 -18.88 -6.27 11.14
N CYS A 524 -17.88 -5.94 10.31
CA CYS A 524 -17.65 -4.55 9.90
C CYS A 524 -18.84 -3.90 9.14
N LEU A 525 -19.65 -4.68 8.40
CA LEU A 525 -20.86 -4.16 7.72
C LEU A 525 -21.99 -3.87 8.71
N LEU A 526 -22.09 -4.65 9.79
CA LEU A 526 -23.03 -4.37 10.88
C LEU A 526 -22.63 -3.09 11.61
N GLU A 527 -21.33 -2.93 11.92
CA GLU A 527 -20.81 -1.72 12.55
C GLU A 527 -20.96 -0.46 11.68
N ASP A 528 -20.84 -0.59 10.35
CA ASP A 528 -21.11 0.50 9.40
C ASP A 528 -22.58 0.97 9.42
N LYS A 529 -23.49 0.14 9.94
CA LYS A 529 -24.90 0.47 10.18
C LYS A 529 -25.20 0.77 11.65
N ASP A 530 -24.16 0.94 12.48
CA ASP A 530 -24.26 1.11 13.94
C ASP A 530 -25.07 -0.01 14.63
N VAL A 531 -24.97 -1.24 14.10
CA VAL A 531 -25.60 -2.44 14.68
C VAL A 531 -24.56 -3.22 15.49
N ASP A 532 -24.76 -3.28 16.80
CA ASP A 532 -24.01 -4.20 17.66
C ASP A 532 -24.56 -5.63 17.48
N TYR A 533 -23.67 -6.57 17.12
CA TYR A 533 -24.07 -7.96 16.95
C TYR A 533 -24.50 -8.62 18.27
N SER A 534 -24.01 -8.12 19.42
CA SER A 534 -24.20 -8.74 20.73
C SER A 534 -25.67 -8.73 21.17
N VAL A 535 -26.45 -7.78 20.67
CA VAL A 535 -27.89 -7.60 20.93
C VAL A 535 -28.79 -8.33 19.94
N LEU A 536 -28.21 -9.04 18.96
CA LEU A 536 -28.96 -9.79 17.95
C LEU A 536 -29.24 -11.23 18.38
N HIS A 537 -30.46 -11.70 18.13
CA HIS A 537 -30.89 -13.06 18.42
C HIS A 537 -31.89 -13.58 17.37
N LEU A 538 -32.10 -14.90 17.33
CA LEU A 538 -33.16 -15.53 16.51
C LEU A 538 -34.54 -15.39 17.17
N ASN A 539 -35.59 -15.96 16.57
CA ASN A 539 -36.94 -15.96 17.17
C ASN A 539 -36.96 -16.46 18.63
N ASP A 540 -36.07 -17.38 18.99
CA ASP A 540 -35.76 -17.70 20.38
C ASP A 540 -34.61 -16.79 20.89
N PRO A 541 -34.84 -15.94 21.90
CA PRO A 541 -33.84 -14.98 22.40
C PRO A 541 -32.61 -15.63 23.05
N THR A 542 -32.67 -16.93 23.38
CA THR A 542 -31.51 -17.67 23.88
C THR A 542 -30.52 -18.03 22.76
N CYS A 543 -30.96 -18.01 21.50
CA CYS A 543 -30.12 -18.30 20.34
C CYS A 543 -29.51 -17.01 19.77
N ARG A 544 -28.30 -16.68 20.22
CA ARG A 544 -27.51 -15.52 19.76
C ARG A 544 -26.47 -15.90 18.70
N GLY A 545 -25.95 -14.89 18.01
CA GLY A 545 -24.92 -15.04 16.99
C GLY A 545 -23.58 -15.45 17.60
N GLN A 546 -22.85 -16.33 16.92
CA GLN A 546 -21.49 -16.74 17.29
C GLN A 546 -20.48 -15.98 16.44
N VAL A 547 -19.55 -15.28 17.07
CA VAL A 547 -18.49 -14.56 16.37
C VAL A 547 -17.28 -15.45 16.18
N ASP A 548 -16.73 -15.42 14.98
CA ASP A 548 -15.40 -15.93 14.69
C ASP A 548 -14.38 -14.81 14.95
N GLU A 549 -13.54 -14.97 15.97
CA GLU A 549 -12.58 -13.95 16.42
C GLU A 549 -11.47 -13.64 15.40
N LEU A 550 -11.25 -14.50 14.39
CA LEU A 550 -10.22 -14.29 13.37
C LEU A 550 -10.78 -13.54 12.15
N THR A 551 -11.99 -13.92 11.74
CA THR A 551 -12.66 -13.35 10.57
C THR A 551 -13.68 -12.28 10.92
N HIS A 552 -13.91 -12.00 12.21
CA HIS A 552 -14.93 -11.07 12.69
C HIS A 552 -16.33 -11.27 12.05
N MET A 553 -16.65 -12.49 11.60
CA MET A 553 -17.94 -12.85 11.01
C MET A 553 -18.86 -13.43 12.08
N VAL A 554 -20.15 -13.13 11.99
CA VAL A 554 -21.15 -13.52 13.00
C VAL A 554 -22.13 -14.52 12.40
N THR A 555 -22.13 -15.76 12.90
CA THR A 555 -22.99 -16.83 12.39
C THR A 555 -24.19 -17.09 13.30
N PHE A 556 -25.39 -17.10 12.71
CA PHE A 556 -26.62 -17.55 13.35
C PHE A 556 -27.03 -18.88 12.74
N SER A 557 -27.40 -19.85 13.57
CA SER A 557 -27.81 -21.17 13.07
C SER A 557 -28.88 -21.82 13.95
N PHE A 558 -29.62 -22.73 13.34
CA PHE A 558 -30.57 -23.60 14.03
C PHE A 558 -30.62 -24.98 13.37
N ASN A 559 -31.05 -26.00 14.11
CA ASN A 559 -31.14 -27.38 13.62
C ASN A 559 -32.35 -28.13 14.21
N SER A 560 -32.48 -29.43 13.93
CA SER A 560 -33.61 -30.23 14.42
C SER A 560 -33.64 -30.49 15.92
N SER A 561 -32.49 -30.39 16.60
CA SER A 561 -32.38 -30.54 18.05
C SER A 561 -32.67 -29.22 18.79
N ASN A 562 -32.27 -28.09 18.21
CA ASN A 562 -32.57 -26.75 18.70
C ASN A 562 -33.07 -25.87 17.56
N SER A 563 -34.39 -25.73 17.46
CA SER A 563 -35.04 -25.01 16.37
C SER A 563 -34.93 -23.49 16.48
N CYS A 564 -34.52 -22.95 17.64
CA CYS A 564 -34.39 -21.51 17.88
C CYS A 564 -35.60 -20.68 17.41
N GLY A 565 -36.82 -21.21 17.61
CA GLY A 565 -38.06 -20.56 17.18
C GLY A 565 -38.32 -20.54 15.67
N ALA A 566 -37.63 -21.37 14.87
CA ALA A 566 -37.84 -21.46 13.43
C ALA A 566 -39.29 -21.86 13.07
N VAL A 567 -39.82 -21.23 12.02
CA VAL A 567 -41.17 -21.44 11.50
C VAL A 567 -41.10 -22.30 10.24
N VAL A 568 -41.73 -23.47 10.28
CA VAL A 568 -41.87 -24.37 9.11
C VAL A 568 -43.20 -24.13 8.44
N MET A 569 -43.16 -23.86 7.13
CA MET A 569 -44.31 -23.61 6.26
C MET A 569 -44.24 -24.58 5.06
N SER A 570 -45.39 -24.89 4.48
CA SER A 570 -45.49 -25.74 3.29
C SER A 570 -46.41 -25.07 2.29
N ASN A 571 -45.94 -24.88 1.06
CA ASN A 571 -46.74 -24.40 -0.06
C ASN A 571 -46.70 -25.49 -1.14
N ASN A 572 -47.67 -26.43 -1.12
CA ASN A 572 -48.02 -27.54 -2.04
C ASN A 572 -46.93 -28.29 -2.87
N SER A 573 -45.82 -27.67 -3.23
CA SER A 573 -44.61 -28.19 -3.90
C SER A 573 -43.29 -27.82 -3.19
N GLN A 574 -43.31 -26.98 -2.14
CA GLN A 574 -42.12 -26.52 -1.41
C GLN A 574 -42.31 -26.55 0.11
N VAL A 575 -41.29 -27.00 0.84
CA VAL A 575 -41.18 -26.86 2.30
C VAL A 575 -40.23 -25.69 2.60
N ILE A 576 -40.68 -24.75 3.43
CA ILE A 576 -39.94 -23.52 3.75
C ILE A 576 -39.70 -23.47 5.25
N TYR A 577 -38.44 -23.43 5.67
CA TYR A 577 -38.06 -23.19 7.06
C TYR A 577 -37.54 -21.76 7.17
N LYS A 578 -38.23 -20.91 7.93
CA LYS A 578 -37.94 -19.47 8.10
C LYS A 578 -37.53 -19.18 9.54
N ASN A 579 -36.53 -18.32 9.74
CA ASN A 579 -36.22 -17.70 11.01
C ASN A 579 -35.88 -16.22 10.78
N THR A 580 -35.85 -15.43 11.85
CA THR A 580 -35.63 -13.99 11.78
C THR A 580 -34.57 -13.61 12.80
N ILE A 581 -33.54 -12.89 12.36
CA ILE A 581 -32.60 -12.22 13.26
C ILE A 581 -33.21 -10.88 13.64
N MET A 582 -33.32 -10.62 14.94
CA MET A 582 -33.89 -9.39 15.46
C MET A 582 -33.10 -8.83 16.64
N THR A 583 -33.23 -7.53 16.86
CA THR A 583 -32.66 -6.84 18.03
C THR A 583 -33.46 -7.14 19.29
N GLU A 584 -32.77 -7.32 20.41
CA GLU A 584 -33.38 -7.48 21.72
C GLU A 584 -34.28 -6.28 22.07
N ASN A 585 -35.54 -6.54 22.42
CA ASN A 585 -36.47 -5.50 22.85
C ASN A 585 -36.01 -4.95 24.20
N SER A 586 -35.53 -3.71 24.23
CA SER A 586 -35.25 -3.02 25.49
C SER A 586 -36.53 -2.93 26.31
N SER A 587 -36.50 -3.35 27.57
CA SER A 587 -37.60 -3.20 28.54
C SER A 587 -37.88 -1.73 28.94
N SER A 588 -37.15 -0.79 28.34
CA SER A 588 -37.28 0.65 28.58
C SER A 588 -38.30 1.29 27.63
N ILE A 589 -38.96 2.36 28.10
CA ILE A 589 -40.00 3.11 27.36
C ILE A 589 -39.46 3.75 26.06
N ILE A 590 -38.14 3.88 25.90
CA ILE A 590 -37.50 4.58 24.77
C ILE A 590 -36.42 3.67 24.17
N THR A 591 -36.58 3.26 22.91
CA THR A 591 -35.51 2.62 22.13
C THR A 591 -34.78 3.72 21.35
N ARG A 592 -33.44 3.70 21.32
CA ARG A 592 -32.61 4.70 20.61
C ARG A 592 -31.79 4.11 19.47
N HIS A 593 -31.89 2.80 19.25
CA HIS A 593 -31.20 2.08 18.19
C HIS A 593 -32.23 1.55 17.20
N ASP A 594 -31.86 1.49 15.92
CA ASP A 594 -32.71 0.96 14.87
C ASP A 594 -33.05 -0.51 15.14
N HIS A 595 -34.31 -0.88 14.93
CA HIS A 595 -34.73 -2.25 15.05
C HIS A 595 -34.30 -3.03 13.80
N VAL A 596 -33.36 -3.95 13.97
CA VAL A 596 -32.89 -4.84 12.91
C VAL A 596 -33.86 -6.00 12.79
N TYR A 597 -34.29 -6.28 11.56
CA TYR A 597 -35.11 -7.44 11.22
C TYR A 597 -34.58 -8.05 9.92
N ILE A 598 -33.86 -9.18 10.04
CA ILE A 598 -33.30 -9.90 8.89
C ILE A 598 -33.99 -11.26 8.81
N ASP A 599 -34.90 -11.38 7.86
CA ASP A 599 -35.58 -12.63 7.55
C ASP A 599 -34.69 -13.51 6.68
N PHE A 600 -34.51 -14.77 7.10
CA PHE A 600 -33.84 -15.77 6.26
C PHE A 600 -34.64 -17.06 6.22
N SER A 601 -34.61 -17.73 5.07
CA SER A 601 -35.39 -18.95 4.88
C SER A 601 -34.72 -19.90 3.91
N CYS A 602 -34.95 -21.19 4.14
CA CYS A 602 -34.56 -22.27 3.25
C CYS A 602 -35.80 -22.83 2.56
N ILE A 603 -35.84 -22.74 1.23
CA ILE A 603 -36.92 -23.29 0.40
C ILE A 603 -36.43 -24.60 -0.19
N GLN A 604 -37.15 -25.70 0.08
CA GLN A 604 -36.84 -27.03 -0.44
C GLN A 604 -37.99 -27.52 -1.33
N THR A 605 -37.71 -27.74 -2.61
CA THR A 605 -38.66 -28.36 -3.55
C THR A 605 -38.90 -29.82 -3.17
N GLN A 606 -40.17 -30.21 -3.08
CA GLN A 606 -40.58 -31.60 -2.92
C GLN A 606 -40.20 -32.39 -4.19
N PRO A 607 -39.90 -33.70 -4.09
CA PRO A 607 -39.28 -34.44 -5.17
C PRO A 607 -40.22 -34.70 -6.36
N ASP A 608 -39.68 -34.61 -7.56
CA ASP A 608 -40.27 -35.16 -8.78
C ASP A 608 -40.07 -36.67 -8.87
N ILE A 609 -41.05 -37.34 -9.47
CA ILE A 609 -41.15 -38.80 -9.65
C ILE A 609 -39.91 -39.34 -10.37
N LYS A 610 -39.13 -40.20 -9.70
CA LYS A 610 -38.22 -41.14 -10.38
C LYS A 610 -38.78 -42.56 -10.28
N THR A 611 -39.27 -43.06 -11.40
CA THR A 611 -39.67 -44.46 -11.58
C THR A 611 -38.44 -45.35 -11.73
N ALA A 612 -38.34 -46.36 -10.86
CA ALA A 612 -37.44 -47.49 -11.04
C ALA A 612 -38.25 -48.77 -10.77
N THR A 613 -38.42 -49.57 -11.82
CA THR A 613 -39.11 -50.87 -11.77
C THR A 613 -38.06 -51.94 -11.48
N PHE A 614 -38.20 -52.67 -10.37
CA PHE A 614 -37.34 -53.82 -10.04
C PHE A 614 -38.19 -55.11 -9.94
N ARG A 615 -37.63 -56.22 -10.44
CA ARG A 615 -38.11 -57.59 -10.19
C ARG A 615 -37.42 -58.12 -8.92
N ILE A 616 -38.09 -58.92 -8.09
CA ILE A 616 -37.52 -59.37 -6.81
C ILE A 616 -37.55 -60.89 -6.63
N ARG A 617 -36.44 -61.39 -6.05
CA ARG A 617 -36.20 -62.74 -5.52
C ARG A 617 -36.03 -62.78 -3.97
N ASP A 618 -36.23 -61.70 -3.20
CA ASP A 618 -36.07 -61.63 -1.72
C ASP A 618 -37.04 -60.68 -0.96
N SER A 619 -37.29 -60.94 0.34
CA SER A 619 -38.41 -60.49 1.21
C SER A 619 -38.70 -59.00 1.47
N SER A 620 -37.88 -58.07 0.98
CA SER A 620 -38.05 -56.64 1.26
C SER A 620 -37.60 -55.75 0.12
N VAL A 621 -38.39 -54.73 -0.19
CA VAL A 621 -38.07 -53.72 -1.22
C VAL A 621 -37.44 -52.53 -0.53
N ILE A 622 -36.21 -52.21 -0.88
CA ILE A 622 -35.47 -51.07 -0.34
C ILE A 622 -35.18 -50.12 -1.50
N GLN A 623 -35.65 -48.88 -1.42
CA GLN A 623 -35.42 -47.86 -2.42
C GLN A 623 -34.74 -46.66 -1.77
N HIS A 624 -33.52 -46.37 -2.22
CA HIS A 624 -32.83 -45.13 -1.87
C HIS A 624 -33.42 -43.99 -2.68
N LEU A 625 -33.96 -43.00 -1.99
CA LEU A 625 -34.63 -41.84 -2.55
C LEU A 625 -33.87 -40.59 -2.11
N THR A 626 -33.37 -39.85 -3.09
CA THR A 626 -32.77 -38.53 -2.89
C THR A 626 -33.74 -37.46 -3.38
N SER A 627 -34.14 -36.57 -2.48
CA SER A 627 -35.15 -35.54 -2.71
C SER A 627 -34.64 -34.19 -2.20
N GLY A 628 -34.13 -33.34 -3.09
CA GLY A 628 -33.42 -32.13 -2.67
C GLY A 628 -32.20 -32.51 -1.84
N VAL A 629 -32.14 -32.06 -0.58
CA VAL A 629 -31.08 -32.45 0.39
C VAL A 629 -31.42 -33.71 1.19
N TRP A 630 -32.60 -34.31 1.01
CA TRP A 630 -33.03 -35.47 1.78
C TRP A 630 -32.57 -36.77 1.14
N ASP A 631 -31.62 -37.45 1.79
CA ASP A 631 -31.23 -38.82 1.46
C ASP A 631 -31.92 -39.78 2.44
N TYR A 632 -32.90 -40.52 1.93
CA TYR A 632 -33.65 -41.47 2.75
C TYR A 632 -33.95 -42.76 2.00
N THR A 633 -34.11 -43.83 2.77
CA THR A 633 -34.34 -45.17 2.26
C THR A 633 -35.76 -45.59 2.57
N LEU A 634 -36.62 -45.70 1.57
CA LEU A 634 -37.98 -46.22 1.70
C LEU A 634 -37.94 -47.75 1.60
N THR A 635 -38.39 -48.42 2.65
CA THR A 635 -38.48 -49.88 2.74
C THR A 635 -39.93 -50.32 2.79
N MET A 636 -40.35 -51.17 1.85
CA MET A 636 -41.61 -51.91 1.91
C MET A 636 -41.35 -53.36 2.25
N LYS A 637 -41.90 -53.84 3.37
CA LYS A 637 -41.70 -55.21 3.86
C LYS A 637 -43.01 -55.85 4.26
N ALA A 638 -43.21 -57.11 3.88
CA ALA A 638 -44.38 -57.89 4.26
C ALA A 638 -44.04 -58.94 5.33
N PHE A 639 -45.03 -59.26 6.17
CA PHE A 639 -44.92 -60.16 7.30
C PHE A 639 -46.13 -61.08 7.38
N THR A 640 -45.92 -62.27 7.96
CA THR A 640 -46.96 -63.28 8.21
C THR A 640 -47.56 -63.24 9.61
N ASP A 641 -47.13 -62.28 10.45
CA ASP A 641 -47.64 -62.10 11.80
C ASP A 641 -47.88 -60.63 12.17
N ALA A 642 -48.85 -60.39 13.05
CA ALA A 642 -49.23 -59.04 13.48
C ALA A 642 -48.14 -58.28 14.25
N ARG A 643 -47.15 -58.99 14.81
CA ARG A 643 -46.01 -58.37 15.51
C ARG A 643 -44.87 -58.02 14.54
N ARG A 644 -44.99 -58.34 13.25
CA ARG A 644 -43.99 -58.07 12.20
C ARG A 644 -42.62 -58.70 12.53
N THR A 645 -42.65 -59.93 13.01
CA THR A 645 -41.43 -60.68 13.40
C THR A 645 -40.99 -61.69 12.35
N ARG A 646 -41.92 -62.17 11.51
CA ARG A 646 -41.69 -63.17 10.47
C ARG A 646 -41.94 -62.55 9.09
N ALA A 647 -40.87 -62.17 8.41
CA ALA A 647 -40.93 -61.61 7.07
C ALA A 647 -41.44 -62.64 6.05
N VAL A 648 -42.10 -62.18 5.00
CA VAL A 648 -42.46 -63.00 3.84
C VAL A 648 -41.24 -63.10 2.93
N GLU A 649 -40.63 -64.28 2.84
CA GLU A 649 -39.46 -64.59 2.01
C GLU A 649 -39.82 -65.33 0.72
N SER A 650 -38.87 -65.44 -0.22
CA SER A 650 -39.10 -66.11 -1.51
C SER A 650 -39.44 -67.60 -1.37
N SER A 651 -39.08 -68.22 -0.26
CA SER A 651 -39.48 -69.60 0.12
C SER A 651 -40.77 -69.67 0.94
N THR A 652 -41.44 -68.56 1.20
CA THR A 652 -42.65 -68.52 2.04
C THR A 652 -43.87 -68.81 1.17
N GLU A 653 -44.44 -70.00 1.33
CA GLU A 653 -45.72 -70.34 0.70
C GLU A 653 -46.86 -69.53 1.34
N LEU A 654 -47.59 -68.77 0.53
CA LEU A 654 -48.73 -67.97 0.97
C LEU A 654 -50.02 -68.62 0.51
N GLN A 655 -50.95 -68.81 1.45
CA GLN A 655 -52.26 -69.38 1.16
C GLN A 655 -53.27 -68.29 0.82
N LEU A 656 -54.22 -68.57 -0.07
CA LEU A 656 -55.36 -67.68 -0.28
C LEU A 656 -56.09 -67.42 1.03
N ASN A 657 -56.56 -66.18 1.21
CA ASN A 657 -57.21 -65.68 2.42
C ASN A 657 -56.30 -65.64 3.67
N GLN A 658 -55.01 -65.96 3.57
CA GLN A 658 -54.04 -65.75 4.64
C GLN A 658 -53.82 -64.25 4.86
N LYS A 659 -53.81 -63.80 6.12
CA LYS A 659 -53.58 -62.41 6.45
C LYS A 659 -52.10 -62.03 6.32
N ILE A 660 -51.83 -60.91 5.66
CA ILE A 660 -50.49 -60.35 5.43
C ILE A 660 -50.43 -58.95 6.03
N TRP A 661 -49.31 -58.62 6.66
CA TRP A 661 -49.03 -57.30 7.25
C TRP A 661 -47.92 -56.62 6.46
N VAL A 662 -48.14 -55.39 6.02
CA VAL A 662 -47.19 -54.60 5.24
C VAL A 662 -46.74 -53.39 6.04
N GLU A 663 -45.44 -53.17 6.07
CA GLU A 663 -44.77 -52.02 6.68
C GLU A 663 -44.08 -51.19 5.60
N LEU A 664 -44.36 -49.89 5.62
CA LEU A 664 -43.67 -48.87 4.84
C LEU A 664 -42.85 -48.02 5.83
N LYS A 665 -41.52 -48.09 5.77
CA LYS A 665 -40.62 -47.41 6.69
C LYS A 665 -39.62 -46.56 5.93
N THR A 666 -39.33 -45.35 6.41
CA THR A 666 -38.23 -44.53 5.91
C THR A 666 -37.08 -44.48 6.93
N ASP A 667 -35.87 -44.73 6.45
CA ASP A 667 -34.63 -44.56 7.20
C ASP A 667 -33.89 -43.32 6.68
N GLY A 668 -33.43 -42.43 7.56
CA GLY A 668 -32.78 -41.15 7.20
C GLY A 668 -33.65 -39.88 7.34
N LEU A 669 -34.92 -40.01 7.75
CA LEU A 669 -35.82 -38.88 8.04
C LEU A 669 -35.97 -38.62 9.55
N ASP A 670 -36.18 -37.35 9.93
CA ASP A 670 -36.46 -36.93 11.32
C ASP A 670 -37.97 -36.71 11.54
N GLY A 671 -38.58 -37.59 12.33
CA GLY A 671 -40.01 -37.61 12.66
C GLY A 671 -40.51 -36.39 13.47
N ASN A 672 -39.63 -35.48 13.90
CA ASN A 672 -40.03 -34.21 14.50
C ASN A 672 -40.40 -33.15 13.46
N TRP A 673 -39.83 -33.24 12.25
CA TRP A 673 -40.02 -32.24 11.20
C TRP A 673 -40.99 -32.73 10.13
N VAL A 674 -40.84 -33.99 9.72
CA VAL A 674 -41.59 -34.59 8.61
C VAL A 674 -42.00 -36.02 8.92
N VAL A 675 -43.21 -36.39 8.50
CA VAL A 675 -43.77 -37.74 8.64
C VAL A 675 -44.11 -38.31 7.26
N VAL A 676 -44.17 -39.62 7.11
CA VAL A 676 -44.56 -40.27 5.85
C VAL A 676 -46.05 -40.59 5.86
N VAL A 677 -46.75 -40.32 4.76
CA VAL A 677 -48.18 -40.58 4.58
C VAL A 677 -48.37 -41.49 3.38
N THR A 678 -49.03 -42.63 3.59
CA THR A 678 -49.44 -43.54 2.52
C THR A 678 -50.73 -43.03 1.91
N ASP A 679 -50.69 -42.63 0.64
CA ASP A 679 -51.85 -42.09 -0.07
C ASP A 679 -52.72 -43.21 -0.65
N SER A 680 -52.13 -44.13 -1.40
CA SER A 680 -52.86 -45.22 -2.03
C SER A 680 -51.99 -46.46 -2.18
N CYS A 681 -52.60 -47.63 -2.09
CA CYS A 681 -51.95 -48.91 -2.36
C CYS A 681 -52.91 -49.79 -3.16
N TRP A 682 -52.42 -50.48 -4.18
CA TRP A 682 -53.22 -51.32 -5.07
C TRP A 682 -52.40 -52.48 -5.62
N ALA A 683 -53.07 -53.53 -6.06
CA ALA A 683 -52.44 -54.67 -6.68
C ALA A 683 -52.78 -54.80 -8.16
N THR A 684 -51.89 -55.45 -8.91
CA THR A 684 -52.05 -55.85 -10.32
C THR A 684 -51.50 -57.26 -10.54
N ASP A 685 -51.82 -57.87 -11.68
CA ASP A 685 -51.29 -59.17 -12.11
C ASP A 685 -50.06 -59.05 -13.04
N GLN A 686 -49.60 -57.83 -13.28
CA GLN A 686 -48.43 -57.50 -14.10
C GLN A 686 -47.54 -56.50 -13.35
N PRO A 687 -46.22 -56.46 -13.59
CA PRO A 687 -45.29 -55.59 -12.86
C PRO A 687 -45.51 -54.09 -13.05
N LEU A 688 -46.37 -53.70 -14.00
CA LEU A 688 -46.67 -52.31 -14.30
C LEU A 688 -47.77 -51.77 -13.37
N PRO A 689 -47.55 -50.65 -12.65
CA PRO A 689 -48.56 -50.08 -11.74
C PRO A 689 -49.91 -49.77 -12.37
N ASP A 690 -49.89 -49.37 -13.64
CA ASP A 690 -51.08 -48.91 -14.35
C ASP A 690 -51.71 -50.02 -15.19
N SER A 691 -51.28 -51.28 -15.02
CA SER A 691 -51.89 -52.41 -15.72
C SER A 691 -53.29 -52.73 -15.20
N THR A 692 -54.04 -53.45 -16.03
CA THR A 692 -55.35 -54.00 -15.69
C THR A 692 -55.28 -55.52 -15.78
N PRO A 693 -55.87 -56.28 -14.83
CA PRO A 693 -56.71 -55.85 -13.70
C PRO A 693 -55.97 -55.13 -12.57
N ARG A 694 -56.64 -54.15 -11.94
CA ARG A 694 -56.15 -53.38 -10.78
C ARG A 694 -57.14 -53.48 -9.62
N TYR A 695 -56.64 -53.79 -8.42
CA TYR A 695 -57.43 -53.86 -7.20
C TYR A 695 -56.90 -52.92 -6.11
N ASN A 696 -57.68 -51.92 -5.69
CA ASN A 696 -57.23 -50.95 -4.70
C ASN A 696 -57.40 -51.50 -3.28
N LEU A 697 -56.34 -51.48 -2.47
CA LEU A 697 -56.36 -51.84 -1.05
C LEU A 697 -56.50 -50.60 -0.15
N ILE A 698 -55.79 -49.52 -0.49
CA ILE A 698 -55.84 -48.24 0.22
C ILE A 698 -56.22 -47.14 -0.77
N ILE A 699 -57.18 -46.30 -0.38
CA ILE A 699 -57.71 -45.18 -1.17
C ILE A 699 -57.68 -43.92 -0.28
N ASN A 700 -56.95 -42.89 -0.70
CA ASN A 700 -56.80 -41.60 0.01
C ASN A 700 -56.42 -41.77 1.49
N GLY A 701 -55.47 -42.66 1.76
CA GLY A 701 -54.94 -42.97 3.09
C GLY A 701 -55.79 -43.90 3.96
N CYS A 702 -56.95 -44.34 3.46
CA CYS A 702 -57.91 -45.18 4.17
C CYS A 702 -58.06 -46.57 3.54
N ALA A 703 -58.42 -47.57 4.34
CA ALA A 703 -58.73 -48.92 3.85
C ALA A 703 -59.89 -48.88 2.84
N ASN A 704 -59.81 -49.69 1.77
CA ASN A 704 -60.87 -49.79 0.79
C ASN A 704 -62.18 -50.29 1.47
N PRO A 705 -63.28 -49.51 1.43
CA PRO A 705 -64.52 -49.86 2.13
C PRO A 705 -65.21 -51.12 1.57
N THR A 706 -64.88 -51.55 0.35
CA THR A 706 -65.43 -52.78 -0.24
C THR A 706 -64.66 -54.03 0.18
N ASP A 707 -63.49 -53.88 0.81
CA ASP A 707 -62.65 -54.98 1.26
C ASP A 707 -62.53 -54.98 2.79
N GLN A 708 -63.29 -55.85 3.45
CA GLN A 708 -63.29 -55.95 4.92
C GLN A 708 -61.98 -56.55 5.48
N THR A 709 -61.13 -57.11 4.62
CA THR A 709 -59.86 -57.72 5.03
C THR A 709 -58.77 -56.66 5.27
N VAL A 710 -58.89 -55.50 4.61
CA VAL A 710 -57.90 -54.42 4.71
C VAL A 710 -58.06 -53.63 6.00
N LYS A 711 -56.95 -53.43 6.72
CA LYS A 711 -56.88 -52.56 7.91
C LYS A 711 -55.62 -51.72 7.88
N VAL A 712 -55.75 -50.40 8.00
CA VAL A 712 -54.62 -49.46 8.13
C VAL A 712 -54.39 -49.21 9.63
N LYS A 713 -53.17 -49.46 10.12
CA LYS A 713 -52.77 -49.29 11.52
C LYS A 713 -51.68 -48.22 11.61
N GLY A 714 -52.09 -46.96 11.61
CA GLY A 714 -51.18 -45.81 11.68
C GLY A 714 -50.72 -45.35 10.29
N ASN A 715 -51.10 -44.12 9.94
CA ASN A 715 -50.74 -43.44 8.70
C ASN A 715 -50.52 -41.95 9.02
N GLY A 716 -49.34 -41.41 8.71
CA GLY A 716 -49.01 -40.00 8.99
C GLY A 716 -48.69 -39.67 10.45
N LEU A 717 -48.29 -40.67 11.25
CA LEU A 717 -47.96 -40.49 12.68
C LEU A 717 -46.44 -40.40 12.95
N GLY A 718 -45.60 -40.76 11.98
CA GLY A 718 -44.15 -40.84 12.11
C GLY A 718 -43.47 -41.15 10.79
N THR A 719 -42.26 -41.71 10.82
CA THR A 719 -41.49 -42.13 9.63
C THR A 719 -41.83 -43.56 9.18
N SER A 720 -42.94 -44.13 9.66
CA SER A 720 -43.38 -45.47 9.28
C SER A 720 -44.90 -45.62 9.33
N ASN A 721 -45.46 -46.32 8.34
CA ASN A 721 -46.90 -46.61 8.20
C ASN A 721 -47.13 -48.12 8.05
N TYR A 722 -48.28 -48.61 8.54
CA TYR A 722 -48.59 -50.04 8.55
C TYR A 722 -50.00 -50.33 8.07
N PHE A 723 -50.17 -51.42 7.32
CA PHE A 723 -51.49 -51.94 6.98
C PHE A 723 -51.48 -53.48 6.86
N SER A 724 -52.65 -54.09 6.76
CA SER A 724 -52.80 -55.52 6.56
C SER A 724 -53.94 -55.81 5.61
N PHE A 725 -53.87 -56.90 4.84
CA PHE A 725 -54.93 -57.40 3.95
C PHE A 725 -54.90 -58.95 3.93
N ASN A 726 -55.92 -59.60 3.39
CA ASN A 726 -55.88 -61.05 3.17
C ASN A 726 -55.44 -61.35 1.73
N MET A 727 -54.56 -62.34 1.56
CA MET A 727 -54.01 -62.73 0.27
C MET A 727 -55.11 -63.19 -0.69
N PHE A 728 -54.96 -62.83 -1.97
CA PHE A 728 -55.92 -63.10 -3.03
C PHE A 728 -55.19 -63.36 -4.35
N GLU A 729 -55.94 -63.80 -5.36
CA GLU A 729 -55.45 -64.03 -6.72
C GLU A 729 -56.40 -63.35 -7.72
N PHE A 730 -55.86 -62.90 -8.86
CA PHE A 730 -56.65 -62.38 -9.97
C PHE A 730 -57.23 -63.52 -10.82
N THR A 731 -58.53 -63.49 -11.08
CA THR A 731 -59.20 -64.48 -11.91
C THR A 731 -58.66 -64.46 -13.34
N GLY A 732 -58.03 -65.56 -13.78
CA GLY A 732 -57.47 -65.70 -15.13
C GLY A 732 -56.06 -65.12 -15.33
N GLY A 733 -55.39 -64.71 -14.24
CA GLY A 733 -54.01 -64.22 -14.25
C GLY A 733 -52.95 -65.33 -14.20
N SER A 734 -51.68 -64.93 -14.18
CA SER A 734 -50.50 -65.81 -14.10
C SER A 734 -50.23 -66.41 -12.71
N GLY A 735 -51.11 -66.18 -11.73
CA GLY A 735 -50.85 -66.46 -10.31
C GLY A 735 -49.90 -65.46 -9.63
N GLU A 736 -49.46 -64.42 -10.36
CA GLU A 736 -48.60 -63.36 -9.84
C GLU A 736 -49.43 -62.18 -9.31
N VAL A 737 -49.01 -61.60 -8.19
CA VAL A 737 -49.63 -60.43 -7.57
C VAL A 737 -48.55 -59.39 -7.28
N TYR A 738 -48.69 -58.21 -7.87
CA TYR A 738 -47.80 -57.07 -7.64
C TYR A 738 -48.52 -56.04 -6.80
N LEU A 739 -47.99 -55.66 -5.64
CA LEU A 739 -48.51 -54.59 -4.78
C LEU A 739 -47.72 -53.31 -4.99
N HIS A 740 -48.43 -52.24 -5.29
CA HIS A 740 -47.92 -50.91 -5.51
C HIS A 740 -48.43 -49.98 -4.40
N CYS A 741 -47.56 -49.12 -3.89
CA CYS A 741 -47.92 -48.11 -2.90
C CYS A 741 -47.35 -46.76 -3.29
N LYS A 742 -48.19 -45.75 -3.17
CA LYS A 742 -47.89 -44.34 -3.35
C LYS A 742 -47.84 -43.66 -1.98
N VAL A 743 -46.71 -43.04 -1.67
CA VAL A 743 -46.46 -42.34 -0.41
C VAL A 743 -46.01 -40.90 -0.66
N HIS A 744 -46.24 -40.00 0.29
CA HIS A 744 -45.72 -38.63 0.26
C HIS A 744 -45.24 -38.21 1.64
N LEU A 745 -44.41 -37.18 1.70
CA LEU A 745 -43.92 -36.58 2.94
C LEU A 745 -44.87 -35.47 3.40
N CYS A 746 -45.23 -35.45 4.69
CA CYS A 746 -46.09 -34.45 5.31
C CYS A 746 -45.38 -33.75 6.48
N PRO A 747 -45.32 -32.41 6.53
CA PRO A 747 -44.75 -31.68 7.67
C PRO A 747 -45.63 -31.80 8.92
N LYS A 748 -45.04 -32.13 10.08
CA LYS A 748 -45.78 -32.44 11.33
C LYS A 748 -46.66 -31.32 11.88
N ARG A 749 -46.44 -30.06 11.46
CA ARG A 749 -47.31 -28.92 11.83
C ARG A 749 -48.71 -28.99 11.18
N ASN A 750 -48.84 -29.73 10.08
CA ASN A 750 -50.12 -29.96 9.42
C ASN A 750 -50.82 -31.18 10.02
N ASN A 751 -52.13 -31.28 9.81
CA ASN A 751 -52.85 -32.51 10.12
C ASN A 751 -52.49 -33.61 9.09
N CYS A 752 -51.43 -34.37 9.38
CA CYS A 752 -50.91 -35.41 8.50
C CYS A 752 -51.67 -36.75 8.60
N VAL A 753 -52.60 -36.89 9.55
CA VAL A 753 -53.39 -38.11 9.74
C VAL A 753 -54.60 -38.07 8.81
N PRO A 754 -54.73 -39.01 7.85
CA PRO A 754 -55.88 -39.04 6.95
C PRO A 754 -57.20 -39.26 7.69
N THR A 755 -58.24 -38.54 7.32
CA THR A 755 -59.59 -38.68 7.89
C THR A 755 -60.42 -39.71 7.14
N CYS A 756 -60.76 -40.83 7.78
CA CYS A 756 -61.55 -41.91 7.17
C CYS A 756 -63.03 -41.84 7.61
N PRO A 757 -63.97 -41.41 6.74
CA PRO A 757 -65.39 -41.35 7.09
C PRO A 757 -66.03 -42.76 7.16
N PRO A 758 -66.97 -43.01 8.09
CA PRO A 758 -67.46 -44.35 8.40
C PRO A 758 -68.53 -44.97 7.45
N SER A 759 -68.90 -44.36 6.31
CA SER A 759 -69.81 -45.03 5.35
C SER A 759 -69.84 -44.43 3.94
N ALA A 760 -70.14 -45.29 2.98
CA ALA A 760 -70.09 -45.11 1.53
C ALA A 760 -70.84 -43.88 1.01
N ARG A 761 -70.12 -42.77 0.81
CA ARG A 761 -70.42 -41.81 -0.25
C ARG A 761 -69.20 -41.77 -1.15
N ARG A 762 -69.35 -42.00 -2.46
CA ARG A 762 -68.32 -41.69 -3.45
C ARG A 762 -67.97 -40.20 -3.28
N PRO A 763 -66.78 -39.82 -2.80
CA PRO A 763 -66.33 -38.44 -2.90
C PRO A 763 -65.96 -38.22 -4.37
N ARG A 764 -66.25 -37.03 -4.92
CA ARG A 764 -65.63 -36.59 -6.17
C ARG A 764 -64.12 -36.61 -5.96
N SER A 765 -63.36 -36.93 -7.01
CA SER A 765 -61.91 -36.74 -7.04
C SER A 765 -61.60 -35.28 -6.76
N VAL A 766 -61.34 -34.94 -5.50
CA VAL A 766 -60.59 -33.73 -5.19
C VAL A 766 -59.16 -34.10 -5.47
N SER A 767 -58.67 -33.68 -6.64
CA SER A 767 -57.25 -33.61 -6.91
C SER A 767 -56.66 -32.57 -5.96
N SER A 768 -56.34 -32.99 -4.73
CA SER A 768 -55.27 -32.33 -4.00
C SER A 768 -53.98 -32.89 -4.59
N LYS A 769 -53.40 -32.16 -5.54
CA LYS A 769 -52.02 -32.38 -5.98
C LYS A 769 -51.12 -32.21 -4.76
N TYR A 770 -50.77 -33.32 -4.11
CA TYR A 770 -49.66 -33.36 -3.19
C TYR A 770 -48.44 -33.73 -4.03
N GLU A 771 -47.62 -32.74 -4.41
CA GLU A 771 -46.44 -32.95 -5.25
C GLU A 771 -45.26 -33.32 -4.35
N GLY A 772 -44.95 -34.61 -4.27
CA GLY A 772 -43.85 -35.20 -3.49
C GLY A 772 -43.99 -36.73 -3.42
N GLU A 773 -44.43 -37.32 -4.52
CA GLU A 773 -44.98 -38.67 -4.59
C GLU A 773 -43.85 -39.68 -4.81
N ALA A 774 -43.58 -40.52 -3.81
CA ALA A 774 -42.72 -41.68 -3.96
C ALA A 774 -43.57 -42.92 -4.26
N PHE A 775 -43.10 -43.72 -5.21
CA PHE A 775 -43.80 -44.90 -5.72
C PHE A 775 -42.95 -46.15 -5.49
N ILE A 776 -43.45 -47.12 -4.73
CA ILE A 776 -42.76 -48.37 -4.41
C ILE A 776 -43.64 -49.58 -4.74
N SER A 777 -43.04 -50.64 -5.29
CA SER A 777 -43.75 -51.85 -5.74
C SER A 777 -43.09 -53.12 -5.20
N MET A 778 -43.89 -54.12 -4.84
CA MET A 778 -43.46 -55.49 -4.49
C MET A 778 -44.25 -56.52 -5.30
N ALA A 779 -43.72 -57.73 -5.44
CA ALA A 779 -44.33 -58.82 -6.20
C ALA A 779 -44.35 -60.12 -5.39
N TRP A 780 -45.38 -60.93 -5.59
CA TRP A 780 -45.49 -62.31 -5.12
C TRP A 780 -45.90 -63.22 -6.27
N THR A 781 -45.37 -64.43 -6.28
CA THR A 781 -45.71 -65.49 -7.23
C THR A 781 -46.30 -66.64 -6.45
N HIS A 782 -47.43 -67.18 -6.90
CA HIS A 782 -47.95 -68.45 -6.40
C HIS A 782 -47.00 -69.61 -6.73
#